data_AF-A0A9Y3S3T9-F1
#
_entry.id   AF-A0A9Y3S3T9-F1
#
_cell.length_a   1.000
_cell.length_b   1.000
_cell.length_c   1.000
_cell.angle_alpha   90.00
_cell.angle_beta   90.00
_cell.angle_gamma   90.00
#
_symmetry.space_group_name_H-M   'P 1'
#
loop_
_entity.id
_entity.type
_entity.pdbx_description
1 polymer ?
#
loop_
_entity_poly.entity_id
_entity_poly.type
_entity_poly.pdbx_seq_one_letter_code
_entity_poly.pdbx_strand_id
1 'polypeptide(L)'
;MVPRPSSGELWGLHLMPPRILVDCCLPNGMMVSLECLRETPLISIKQQLFSEARKYPLYHLLQEESCYIFVGVTQEAEREEFYDETRRLCDLRLFHPILKVIEPLGNREEKILNREIGFAIGMPVCEFEMMKDPEVQDFRRSILSVCREAMEEREGGGAHSQALYVYPPNVESSPQLPQHIYSKLDKGRLIVTIWVIVSPSNSKQKYTLKVSHDSLPEQLIAESIRKKSRSMHLSPQQLRLCVQEYQGQYILKVCGCDEYLLEKFPLSQYKYIRSCIIVGRLPHLMLVSKDSLYSQLPASGFVTPSYSRRTPQPSPCPGGGDGSPPRSLWAFNTLLRVRLLCATYVNVNIRDIDKIYVRTGIYHGGEPLCDNVNTQRVPCSNPRWNEWLTYDIYLADLPRSARLCLSICSVKGRKGAKEEHCPLAWGNVNLFDYKDILVCGKVALSLWPVPHGLEDLLNPIGVAGSNPNKETPCVELEFSWFNQIVVFPDEQQIEEHANWTISRELGYNYCHGLSSRLACDSSVSPGDAEQLRSLCSRDPLYELSEQEKDFLWRHRHYCVNIPESLPKLLLSVKWNSRDEVSQMYCLLKEWPLMEPESALELLDCNFPDPMVREFALRCLVQGLTDDKLSQYLLQLVQVLKYEMYLDNPLARFLIKKALTNQRIGHFFFWHLKSEMHNKTVSRRFGLLLEAFCRACGMYLKHLNRQVEAMDKLVNLTDTLKQEKKDETQKTQMKFLVEHMSRPDYMEALQGFVSPLNPVHQLGNLRLEECRIMSSAKRPLWLNWENPDIMSELLFTNNEIIFKNGDDLRQDMLTLQIIKIMENIWQNQGLDLRMLPYGCLSIGDCVGLIEVVKNSFTIMQIQCKGGLKGALQFNSNTLHHWIKDKNRGEAYDRAIDLFTRSCAGYCVATFILGIGDRHNSNIMVKENGQLFHIDFGHFLDHKKKKFGYKRERVPFVLTQDFLIVISKGIQESTKTKEFERFQEMCYKAYLAIRQHASLFINLFSLMLGCGMPELQSFDDIAYLRKTLALEKSQQEALEYFTKQMNDAHHGGWSTKMDWIFHTIRHMPNEH
;
A
#
# COMPACT_ATOMS: atom_id res chain seq x y z
N MET A 1 4.53 23.55 0.34
CA MET A 1 4.90 22.21 -0.18
C MET A 1 4.27 22.04 -1.55
N VAL A 2 5.00 22.36 -2.61
CA VAL A 2 4.50 22.25 -3.99
C VAL A 2 5.10 20.96 -4.55
N PRO A 3 4.34 19.86 -4.71
CA PRO A 3 4.82 18.75 -5.51
C PRO A 3 4.84 19.20 -6.98
N ARG A 4 5.64 18.53 -7.81
CA ARG A 4 5.82 18.89 -9.23
C ARG A 4 4.48 19.19 -9.92
N PRO A 5 4.31 20.38 -10.55
CA PRO A 5 3.08 20.72 -11.27
C PRO A 5 2.90 19.90 -12.56
N SER A 6 4.00 19.43 -13.14
CA SER A 6 4.09 18.45 -14.22
C SER A 6 5.49 17.83 -14.23
N SER A 7 5.68 16.72 -14.96
CA SER A 7 6.98 16.04 -15.09
C SER A 7 7.85 16.54 -16.26
N GLY A 8 7.51 17.68 -16.88
CA GLY A 8 8.14 18.17 -18.11
C GLY A 8 9.64 18.45 -18.01
N GLU A 9 10.32 18.61 -19.15
CA GLU A 9 11.76 18.89 -19.19
C GLU A 9 12.10 20.35 -18.81
N LEU A 10 11.19 21.30 -19.08
CA LEU A 10 11.30 22.71 -18.71
C LEU A 10 9.95 23.23 -18.17
N TRP A 11 9.94 24.25 -17.31
CA TRP A 11 8.68 24.87 -16.88
C TRP A 11 7.82 25.31 -18.08
N GLY A 12 6.57 24.85 -18.13
CA GLY A 12 5.63 25.16 -19.20
C GLY A 12 5.87 24.43 -20.53
N LEU A 13 6.90 23.58 -20.63
CA LEU A 13 7.18 22.74 -21.80
C LEU A 13 7.37 21.29 -21.38
N HIS A 14 6.48 20.40 -21.81
CA HIS A 14 6.65 18.95 -21.60
C HIS A 14 7.97 18.44 -22.17
N LEU A 15 8.40 19.02 -23.30
CA LEU A 15 9.58 18.63 -24.05
C LEU A 15 10.38 19.87 -24.48
N MET A 16 11.69 19.90 -24.20
CA MET A 16 12.58 20.90 -24.77
C MET A 16 12.69 20.72 -26.29
N PRO A 17 12.80 21.83 -27.07
CA PRO A 17 13.16 21.74 -28.48
C PRO A 17 14.50 21.03 -28.68
N PRO A 18 14.77 20.43 -29.86
CA PRO A 18 16.04 19.74 -30.13
C PRO A 18 17.29 20.60 -29.89
N ARG A 19 17.20 21.90 -30.18
CA ARG A 19 18.23 22.91 -29.88
C ARG A 19 17.61 24.01 -29.03
N ILE A 20 18.30 24.41 -27.97
CA ILE A 20 17.85 25.43 -27.04
C ILE A 20 19.02 26.37 -26.68
N LEU A 21 18.73 27.66 -26.56
CA LEU A 21 19.68 28.63 -26.02
C LEU A 21 19.70 28.52 -24.50
N VAL A 22 20.89 28.33 -23.94
CA VAL A 22 21.15 28.25 -22.51
C VAL A 22 22.01 29.42 -22.07
N ASP A 23 21.50 30.25 -21.19
CA ASP A 23 22.25 31.39 -20.64
C ASP A 23 23.15 30.92 -19.50
N CYS A 24 24.47 31.08 -19.68
CA CYS A 24 25.47 30.65 -18.73
C CYS A 24 26.06 31.85 -17.97
N CYS A 25 25.76 31.95 -16.67
CA CYS A 25 26.27 32.99 -15.78
C CYS A 25 27.64 32.58 -15.20
N LEU A 26 28.71 33.22 -15.64
CA LEU A 26 30.08 32.95 -15.22
C LEU A 26 30.43 33.62 -13.87
N PRO A 27 31.42 33.11 -13.12
CA PRO A 27 31.83 33.66 -11.82
C PRO A 27 32.39 35.08 -11.89
N ASN A 28 32.91 35.48 -13.05
CA ASN A 28 33.43 36.82 -13.32
C ASN A 28 32.33 37.86 -13.67
N GLY A 29 31.05 37.48 -13.55
CA GLY A 29 29.90 38.36 -13.79
C GLY A 29 29.42 38.41 -15.25
N MET A 30 30.07 37.69 -16.16
CA MET A 30 29.66 37.62 -17.57
C MET A 30 28.51 36.63 -17.79
N MET A 31 27.64 36.92 -18.77
CA MET A 31 26.61 36.00 -19.25
C MET A 31 26.94 35.60 -20.69
N VAL A 32 26.99 34.29 -20.96
CA VAL A 32 27.28 33.71 -22.27
C VAL A 32 26.12 32.83 -22.68
N SER A 33 25.44 33.17 -23.78
CA SER A 33 24.35 32.33 -24.32
C SER A 33 24.93 31.28 -25.26
N LEU A 34 24.70 30.01 -24.95
CA LEU A 34 25.15 28.87 -25.76
C LEU A 34 23.95 28.18 -26.43
N GLU A 35 24.07 27.87 -27.71
CA GLU A 35 23.12 26.97 -28.36
C GLU A 35 23.52 25.52 -28.11
N CYS A 36 22.70 24.81 -27.33
CA CYS A 36 22.95 23.44 -26.92
C CYS A 36 21.92 22.50 -27.54
N LEU A 37 22.31 21.25 -27.84
CA LEU A 37 21.34 20.19 -28.05
C LEU A 37 20.75 19.78 -26.70
N ARG A 38 19.46 19.49 -26.64
CA ARG A 38 18.78 19.10 -25.39
C ARG A 38 19.37 17.84 -24.74
N GLU A 39 19.95 16.94 -25.53
CA GLU A 39 20.58 15.69 -25.06
C GLU A 39 22.05 15.87 -24.64
N THR A 40 22.60 17.09 -24.74
CA THR A 40 24.03 17.32 -24.44
C THR A 40 24.31 17.13 -22.95
N PRO A 41 25.30 16.30 -22.56
CA PRO A 41 25.77 16.19 -21.19
C PRO A 41 26.35 17.50 -20.65
N LEU A 42 26.19 17.75 -19.36
CA LEU A 42 26.72 18.94 -18.69
C LEU A 42 28.23 19.10 -18.84
N ILE A 43 29.00 18.01 -18.82
CA ILE A 43 30.45 18.05 -19.04
C ILE A 43 30.80 18.66 -20.41
N SER A 44 30.06 18.29 -21.46
CA SER A 44 30.27 18.82 -22.81
C SER A 44 29.81 20.28 -22.92
N ILE A 45 28.70 20.65 -22.25
CA ILE A 45 28.25 22.05 -22.17
C ILE A 45 29.30 22.90 -21.45
N LYS A 46 29.92 22.40 -20.38
CA LYS A 46 30.96 23.11 -19.63
C LYS A 46 32.20 23.34 -20.49
N GLN A 47 32.67 22.32 -21.21
CA GLN A 47 33.80 22.45 -22.13
C GLN A 47 33.54 23.49 -23.23
N GLN A 48 32.35 23.46 -23.84
CA GLN A 48 31.93 24.45 -24.84
C GLN A 48 31.88 25.85 -24.23
N LEU A 49 31.33 25.99 -23.02
CA LEU A 49 31.25 27.26 -22.30
C LEU A 49 32.62 27.86 -22.02
N PHE A 50 33.57 27.09 -21.50
CA PHE A 50 34.91 27.60 -21.18
C PHE A 50 35.73 27.91 -22.43
N SER A 51 35.46 27.21 -23.54
CA SER A 51 36.01 27.58 -24.85
C SER A 51 35.42 28.90 -25.37
N GLU A 52 34.10 29.08 -25.27
CA GLU A 52 33.42 30.29 -25.74
C GLU A 52 33.72 31.51 -24.85
N ALA A 53 33.85 31.30 -23.54
CA ALA A 53 34.18 32.34 -22.56
C ALA A 53 35.50 33.06 -22.85
N ARG A 54 36.43 32.43 -23.59
CA ARG A 54 37.69 33.07 -24.05
C ARG A 54 37.46 34.30 -24.92
N LYS A 55 36.30 34.39 -25.58
CA LYS A 55 35.92 35.51 -26.44
C LYS A 55 35.31 36.68 -25.65
N TYR A 56 35.03 36.49 -24.36
CA TYR A 56 34.35 37.46 -23.52
C TYR A 56 35.35 38.22 -22.61
N PRO A 57 35.04 39.47 -22.21
CA PRO A 57 35.83 40.22 -21.24
C PRO A 57 36.05 39.45 -19.93
N LEU A 58 37.13 39.80 -19.22
CA LEU A 58 37.45 39.28 -17.88
C LEU A 58 37.69 37.75 -17.82
N TYR A 59 38.00 37.10 -18.95
CA TYR A 59 38.32 35.66 -18.98
C TYR A 59 39.47 35.27 -18.04
N HIS A 60 40.47 36.13 -17.89
CA HIS A 60 41.63 35.90 -17.00
C HIS A 60 41.27 35.78 -15.51
N LEU A 61 40.04 36.13 -15.10
CA LEU A 61 39.53 35.93 -13.74
C LEU A 61 38.95 34.53 -13.51
N LEU A 62 38.78 33.73 -14.57
CA LEU A 62 38.29 32.35 -14.46
C LEU A 62 39.45 31.41 -14.13
N GLN A 63 39.23 30.51 -13.18
CA GLN A 63 40.12 29.37 -12.91
C GLN A 63 39.94 28.29 -14.00
N GLU A 64 40.58 27.14 -13.81
CA GLU A 64 40.36 25.99 -14.68
C GLU A 64 38.92 25.48 -14.61
N GLU A 65 38.42 24.95 -15.73
CA GLU A 65 37.09 24.31 -15.84
C GLU A 65 36.81 23.29 -14.72
N SER A 66 37.84 22.55 -14.32
CA SER A 66 37.79 21.50 -13.29
C SER A 66 37.47 22.03 -11.89
N CYS A 67 37.70 23.32 -11.64
CA CYS A 67 37.42 23.99 -10.36
C CYS A 67 35.93 24.33 -10.18
N TYR A 68 35.11 24.18 -11.23
CA TYR A 68 33.73 24.64 -11.24
C TYR A 68 32.72 23.52 -11.48
N ILE A 69 31.51 23.74 -10.97
CA ILE A 69 30.30 22.98 -11.26
C ILE A 69 29.18 23.92 -11.73
N PHE A 70 28.13 23.35 -12.32
CA PHE A 70 26.92 24.09 -12.63
C PHE A 70 25.92 24.12 -11.48
N VAL A 71 25.13 25.19 -11.43
CA VAL A 71 23.95 25.36 -10.59
C VAL A 71 22.80 25.86 -11.44
N GLY A 72 21.60 25.34 -11.20
CA GLY A 72 20.37 25.78 -11.85
C GLY A 72 19.24 25.93 -10.85
N VAL A 73 18.17 26.62 -11.27
CA VAL A 73 16.90 26.57 -10.54
C VAL A 73 16.04 25.51 -11.19
N THR A 74 15.57 24.54 -10.41
CA THR A 74 14.74 23.43 -10.90
C THR A 74 13.26 23.79 -10.85
N GLN A 75 12.41 22.97 -11.48
CA GLN A 75 10.95 23.09 -11.40
C GLN A 75 10.40 22.89 -9.98
N GLU A 76 11.20 22.35 -9.05
CA GLU A 76 10.89 22.25 -7.63
C GLU A 76 11.20 23.57 -6.88
N ALA A 77 11.54 24.64 -7.62
CA ALA A 77 11.97 25.94 -7.10
C ALA A 77 13.20 25.87 -6.18
N GLU A 78 14.02 24.82 -6.35
CA GLU A 78 15.26 24.62 -5.62
C GLU A 78 16.45 25.10 -6.46
N ARG A 79 17.46 25.66 -5.78
CA ARG A 79 18.79 25.90 -6.36
C ARG A 79 19.61 24.61 -6.28
N GLU A 80 19.60 23.80 -7.33
CA GLU A 80 20.34 22.53 -7.41
C GLU A 80 21.79 22.75 -7.85
N GLU A 81 22.73 22.09 -7.17
CA GLU A 81 24.14 21.98 -7.56
C GLU A 81 24.37 20.67 -8.33
N PHE A 82 24.76 20.77 -9.60
CA PHE A 82 24.91 19.62 -10.49
C PHE A 82 26.32 19.03 -10.40
N TYR A 83 26.53 18.17 -9.40
CA TYR A 83 27.80 17.44 -9.22
C TYR A 83 28.02 16.31 -10.23
N ASP A 84 26.93 15.71 -10.72
CA ASP A 84 26.97 14.69 -11.76
C ASP A 84 26.85 15.35 -13.14
N GLU A 85 27.99 15.62 -13.74
CA GLU A 85 28.10 16.29 -15.03
C GLU A 85 27.87 15.34 -16.22
N THR A 86 27.60 14.05 -15.96
CA THR A 86 27.20 13.11 -17.01
C THR A 86 25.74 13.28 -17.42
N ARG A 87 24.92 13.91 -16.56
CA ARG A 87 23.52 14.23 -16.82
C ARG A 87 23.36 15.14 -18.03
N ARG A 88 22.31 14.89 -18.79
CA ARG A 88 21.94 15.68 -19.97
C ARG A 88 21.07 16.87 -19.58
N LEU A 89 21.10 17.91 -20.39
CA LEU A 89 20.33 19.14 -20.17
C LEU A 89 18.83 18.89 -19.98
N CYS A 90 18.23 18.03 -20.80
CA CYS A 90 16.80 17.67 -20.71
C CYS A 90 16.42 16.96 -19.40
N ASP A 91 17.36 16.33 -18.71
CA ASP A 91 17.12 15.56 -17.48
C ASP A 91 17.39 16.40 -16.21
N LEU A 92 17.72 17.69 -16.36
CA LEU A 92 17.98 18.61 -15.25
C LEU A 92 16.71 19.23 -14.66
N ARG A 93 15.58 19.16 -15.39
CA ARG A 93 14.28 19.73 -14.96
C ARG A 93 14.40 21.19 -14.57
N LEU A 94 15.07 21.96 -15.41
CA LEU A 94 15.27 23.38 -15.17
C LEU A 94 13.94 24.13 -15.19
N PHE A 95 13.83 25.14 -14.34
CA PHE A 95 12.73 26.10 -14.39
C PHE A 95 12.87 27.02 -15.62
N HIS A 96 14.09 27.48 -15.89
CA HIS A 96 14.46 28.26 -17.06
C HIS A 96 15.81 27.74 -17.58
N PRO A 97 16.12 27.77 -18.89
CA PRO A 97 17.41 27.33 -19.43
C PRO A 97 18.56 28.27 -19.05
N ILE A 98 18.85 28.37 -17.76
CA ILE A 98 19.91 29.19 -17.17
C ILE A 98 20.77 28.29 -16.30
N LEU A 99 22.08 28.34 -16.53
CA LEU A 99 23.08 27.66 -15.72
C LEU A 99 24.05 28.69 -15.13
N LYS A 100 24.33 28.59 -13.83
CA LYS A 100 25.32 29.41 -13.15
C LYS A 100 26.55 28.56 -12.84
N VAL A 101 27.73 29.07 -13.15
CA VAL A 101 29.00 28.44 -12.82
C VAL A 101 29.44 28.88 -11.43
N ILE A 102 29.75 27.93 -10.55
CA ILE A 102 30.22 28.20 -9.18
C ILE A 102 31.34 27.24 -8.77
N GLU A 103 32.11 27.64 -7.76
CA GLU A 103 33.00 26.73 -7.04
C GLU A 103 32.16 25.86 -6.07
N PRO A 104 32.40 24.54 -5.97
CA PRO A 104 31.63 23.65 -5.09
C PRO A 104 31.89 23.98 -3.61
N LEU A 105 30.81 24.07 -2.81
CA LEU A 105 30.86 24.38 -1.37
C LEU A 105 30.23 23.25 -0.55
N GLY A 106 30.75 22.95 0.64
CA GLY A 106 30.15 21.96 1.58
C GLY A 106 30.54 20.50 1.31
N ASN A 107 29.87 19.56 1.99
CA ASN A 107 30.15 18.13 1.84
C ASN A 107 29.55 17.59 0.54
N ARG A 108 30.42 17.26 -0.42
CA ARG A 108 30.05 16.73 -1.73
C ARG A 108 29.24 15.42 -1.65
N GLU A 109 29.66 14.46 -0.83
CA GLU A 109 29.01 13.15 -0.72
C GLU A 109 27.59 13.29 -0.16
N GLU A 110 27.41 14.10 0.88
CA GLU A 110 26.10 14.37 1.47
C GLU A 110 25.17 15.08 0.48
N LYS A 111 25.69 16.06 -0.28
CA LYS A 111 24.90 16.77 -1.30
C LYS A 111 24.43 15.86 -2.42
N ILE A 112 25.31 14.99 -2.93
CA ILE A 112 24.96 13.99 -3.95
C ILE A 112 23.88 13.05 -3.40
N LEU A 113 24.07 12.51 -2.20
CA LEU A 113 23.11 11.61 -1.57
C LEU A 113 21.76 12.29 -1.31
N ASN A 114 21.74 13.54 -0.81
CA ASN A 114 20.51 14.30 -0.59
C ASN A 114 19.75 14.54 -1.90
N ARG A 115 20.46 14.77 -3.02
CA ARG A 115 19.83 14.87 -4.35
C ARG A 115 19.25 13.53 -4.79
N GLU A 116 19.98 12.43 -4.61
CA GLU A 116 19.47 11.08 -4.94
C GLU A 116 18.23 10.72 -4.12
N ILE A 117 18.23 11.05 -2.83
CA ILE A 117 17.08 10.88 -1.94
C ILE A 117 15.92 11.77 -2.38
N GLY A 118 16.17 13.06 -2.63
CA GLY A 118 15.14 14.01 -3.06
C GLY A 118 14.49 13.61 -4.38
N PHE A 119 15.28 13.09 -5.31
CA PHE A 119 14.78 12.54 -6.58
C PHE A 119 13.85 11.35 -6.36
N ALA A 120 14.25 10.37 -5.52
CA ALA A 120 13.44 9.21 -5.18
C ALA A 120 12.11 9.61 -4.54
N ILE A 121 12.15 10.54 -3.57
CA ILE A 121 10.98 11.04 -2.84
C ILE A 121 10.09 11.88 -3.76
N GLY A 122 10.67 12.61 -4.72
CA GLY A 122 10.01 13.67 -5.49
C GLY A 122 9.78 14.94 -4.68
N MET A 123 10.64 15.20 -3.70
CA MET A 123 10.66 16.40 -2.87
C MET A 123 12.09 16.64 -2.35
N PRO A 124 12.61 17.87 -2.40
CA PRO A 124 13.95 18.18 -1.89
C PRO A 124 14.09 17.93 -0.40
N VAL A 125 15.22 17.34 0.01
CA VAL A 125 15.56 17.12 1.43
C VAL A 125 15.66 18.44 2.20
N CYS A 126 16.07 19.53 1.54
CA CYS A 126 16.19 20.84 2.18
C CYS A 126 14.84 21.39 2.67
N GLU A 127 13.71 20.98 2.07
CA GLU A 127 12.38 21.36 2.56
C GLU A 127 12.17 20.90 4.01
N PHE A 128 12.63 19.69 4.36
CA PHE A 128 12.56 19.19 5.74
C PHE A 128 13.49 19.93 6.69
N GLU A 129 14.65 20.41 6.22
CA GLU A 129 15.57 21.22 7.04
C GLU A 129 14.99 22.59 7.39
N MET A 130 14.18 23.17 6.51
CA MET A 130 13.57 24.49 6.72
C MET A 130 12.34 24.44 7.63
N MET A 131 11.81 23.25 7.95
CA MET A 131 10.65 23.11 8.82
C MET A 131 11.01 23.46 10.27
N LYS A 132 10.28 24.42 10.85
CA LYS A 132 10.46 24.88 12.23
C LYS A 132 9.80 23.97 13.29
N ASP A 133 9.02 22.99 12.86
CA ASP A 133 8.32 22.07 13.75
C ASP A 133 9.34 21.18 14.50
N PRO A 134 9.42 21.24 15.83
CA PRO A 134 10.38 20.46 16.60
C PRO A 134 10.10 18.96 16.52
N GLU A 135 8.85 18.51 16.36
CA GLU A 135 8.51 17.09 16.19
C GLU A 135 9.18 16.53 14.92
N VAL A 136 9.16 17.31 13.84
CA VAL A 136 9.81 16.94 12.56
C VAL A 136 11.32 16.79 12.75
N GLN A 137 11.96 17.75 13.40
CA GLN A 137 13.42 17.72 13.59
C GLN A 137 13.85 16.62 14.57
N ASP A 138 13.07 16.39 15.63
CA ASP A 138 13.32 15.30 16.58
C ASP A 138 13.15 13.93 15.89
N PHE A 139 12.08 13.73 15.11
CA PHE A 139 11.88 12.50 14.33
C PHE A 139 13.05 12.22 13.38
N ARG A 140 13.50 13.22 12.60
CA ARG A 140 14.63 13.06 11.66
C ARG A 140 15.89 12.58 12.35
N ARG A 141 16.15 13.01 13.59
CA ARG A 141 17.30 12.58 14.40
C ARG A 141 17.07 11.21 15.02
N SER A 142 15.92 11.01 15.66
CA SER A 142 15.63 9.81 16.46
C SER A 142 15.51 8.56 15.58
N ILE A 143 14.95 8.68 14.38
CA ILE A 143 14.76 7.54 13.48
C ILE A 143 16.08 6.96 12.95
N LEU A 144 17.17 7.75 12.96
CA LEU A 144 18.49 7.28 12.55
C LEU A 144 19.03 6.15 13.43
N SER A 145 18.53 5.98 14.66
CA SER A 145 18.90 4.82 15.49
C SER A 145 18.44 3.52 14.83
N VAL A 146 17.21 3.48 14.32
CA VAL A 146 16.65 2.32 13.62
C VAL A 146 17.41 2.04 12.33
N CYS A 147 17.75 3.10 11.59
CA CYS A 147 18.58 2.98 10.39
C CYS A 147 19.93 2.32 10.69
N ARG A 148 20.60 2.74 11.77
CA ARG A 148 21.88 2.17 12.19
C ARG A 148 21.74 0.72 12.65
N GLU A 149 20.77 0.41 13.51
CA GLU A 149 20.51 -0.96 13.94
C GLU A 149 20.29 -1.91 12.77
N ALA A 150 19.45 -1.54 11.80
CA ALA A 150 19.20 -2.36 10.62
C ALA A 150 20.42 -2.51 9.72
N MET A 151 21.34 -1.53 9.70
CA MET A 151 22.62 -1.65 8.99
C MET A 151 23.58 -2.60 9.70
N GLU A 152 23.72 -2.45 11.01
CA GLU A 152 24.56 -3.32 11.84
C GLU A 152 24.11 -4.78 11.75
N GLU A 153 22.80 -5.06 11.71
CA GLU A 153 22.26 -6.41 11.51
C GLU A 153 22.64 -7.01 10.14
N ARG A 154 22.62 -6.19 9.09
CA ARG A 154 23.01 -6.61 7.72
C ARG A 154 24.51 -6.83 7.59
N GLU A 155 25.32 -6.00 8.24
CA GLU A 155 26.78 -6.06 8.15
C GLU A 155 27.39 -7.10 9.08
N GLY A 156 26.82 -7.30 10.27
CA GLY A 156 27.36 -8.20 11.30
C GLY A 156 27.45 -9.66 10.88
N GLY A 157 26.62 -10.11 9.92
CA GLY A 157 26.64 -11.47 9.37
C GLY A 157 27.49 -11.64 8.09
N GLY A 158 28.27 -10.62 7.70
CA GLY A 158 29.11 -10.65 6.49
C GLY A 158 28.32 -10.75 5.18
N ALA A 159 28.98 -11.24 4.13
CA ALA A 159 28.40 -11.30 2.78
C ALA A 159 27.10 -12.13 2.69
N HIS A 160 26.92 -13.13 3.56
CA HIS A 160 25.71 -13.94 3.58
C HIS A 160 24.50 -13.14 4.08
N SER A 161 24.63 -12.38 5.18
CA SER A 161 23.55 -11.50 5.68
C SER A 161 23.20 -10.41 4.67
N GLN A 162 24.21 -9.83 4.01
CA GLN A 162 23.97 -8.90 2.90
C GLN A 162 23.22 -9.55 1.73
N ALA A 163 23.55 -10.79 1.37
CA ALA A 163 22.81 -11.55 0.36
C ALA A 163 21.36 -11.80 0.76
N LEU A 164 21.09 -12.09 2.04
CA LEU A 164 19.74 -12.29 2.58
C LEU A 164 18.93 -11.00 2.56
N TYR A 165 19.55 -9.86 2.83
CA TYR A 165 18.89 -8.56 2.67
C TYR A 165 18.45 -8.32 1.22
N VAL A 166 19.37 -8.48 0.26
CA VAL A 166 19.13 -8.18 -1.16
C VAL A 166 18.19 -9.22 -1.81
N TYR A 167 18.40 -10.49 -1.50
CA TYR A 167 17.67 -11.64 -2.07
C TYR A 167 17.02 -12.49 -0.96
N PRO A 168 16.05 -11.95 -0.21
CA PRO A 168 15.41 -12.65 0.89
C PRO A 168 14.65 -13.87 0.36
N PRO A 169 14.64 -15.00 1.10
CA PRO A 169 13.91 -16.20 0.70
C PRO A 169 12.43 -15.92 0.40
N ASN A 170 11.97 -16.37 -0.77
CA ASN A 170 10.57 -16.28 -1.16
C ASN A 170 9.82 -17.56 -0.77
N VAL A 171 9.36 -17.61 0.48
CA VAL A 171 8.78 -18.81 1.09
C VAL A 171 7.34 -18.58 1.54
N GLU A 172 6.55 -19.65 1.53
CA GLU A 172 5.23 -19.69 2.14
C GLU A 172 5.34 -19.66 3.68
N SER A 173 4.34 -19.08 4.35
CA SER A 173 4.27 -19.02 5.81
C SER A 173 4.35 -20.39 6.51
N SER A 174 3.90 -21.49 5.86
CA SER A 174 3.92 -22.83 6.43
C SER A 174 4.65 -23.84 5.52
N PRO A 175 5.51 -24.71 6.11
CA PRO A 175 6.14 -25.80 5.36
C PRO A 175 5.14 -26.91 4.98
N GLN A 176 4.00 -27.01 5.66
CA GLN A 176 3.03 -28.09 5.43
C GLN A 176 2.38 -27.97 4.04
N LEU A 177 2.22 -29.11 3.37
CA LEU A 177 1.50 -29.22 2.10
C LEU A 177 0.04 -29.59 2.37
N PRO A 178 -0.94 -28.80 1.88
CA PRO A 178 -2.32 -29.24 1.78
C PRO A 178 -2.42 -30.58 1.05
N GLN A 179 -3.36 -31.44 1.47
CA GLN A 179 -3.46 -32.83 0.99
C GLN A 179 -3.61 -32.94 -0.53
N HIS A 180 -4.34 -32.03 -1.17
CA HIS A 180 -4.54 -32.00 -2.63
C HIS A 180 -3.31 -31.51 -3.41
N ILE A 181 -2.37 -30.83 -2.74
CA ILE A 181 -1.07 -30.46 -3.32
C ILE A 181 -0.10 -31.63 -3.14
N TYR A 182 -0.08 -32.24 -1.95
CA TYR A 182 0.75 -33.41 -1.68
C TYR A 182 0.43 -34.59 -2.60
N SER A 183 -0.85 -34.81 -2.91
CA SER A 183 -1.29 -35.89 -3.81
C SER A 183 -0.83 -35.72 -5.26
N LYS A 184 -0.37 -34.53 -5.67
CA LYS A 184 0.24 -34.29 -6.98
C LYS A 184 1.69 -34.82 -7.06
N LEU A 185 2.30 -35.18 -5.93
CA LEU A 185 3.65 -35.71 -5.85
C LEU A 185 3.64 -37.25 -5.88
N ASP A 186 4.61 -37.85 -6.56
CA ASP A 186 4.79 -39.31 -6.55
C ASP A 186 5.52 -39.75 -5.28
N LYS A 187 4.76 -40.28 -4.30
CA LYS A 187 5.25 -40.73 -2.98
C LYS A 187 6.07 -39.63 -2.26
N GLY A 188 5.58 -38.39 -2.32
CA GLY A 188 6.25 -37.23 -1.70
C GLY A 188 7.54 -36.78 -2.41
N ARG A 189 7.83 -37.30 -3.61
CA ARG A 189 9.05 -36.93 -4.34
C ARG A 189 8.76 -35.94 -5.47
N LEU A 190 9.65 -34.98 -5.61
CA LEU A 190 9.67 -33.94 -6.63
C LEU A 190 10.78 -34.25 -7.65
N ILE A 191 10.48 -34.05 -8.93
CA ILE A 191 11.49 -34.07 -9.99
C ILE A 191 11.94 -32.63 -10.24
N VAL A 192 13.22 -32.34 -10.05
CA VAL A 192 13.82 -31.01 -10.23
C VAL A 192 14.92 -31.09 -11.28
N THR A 193 15.04 -30.06 -12.13
CA THR A 193 16.15 -29.95 -13.08
C THR A 193 17.13 -28.87 -12.61
N ILE A 194 18.39 -29.27 -12.41
CA ILE A 194 19.49 -28.39 -12.04
C ILE A 194 20.34 -28.09 -13.26
N TRP A 195 20.57 -26.80 -13.51
CA TRP A 195 21.39 -26.30 -14.60
C TRP A 195 22.76 -25.83 -14.09
N VAL A 196 23.79 -26.09 -14.87
CA VAL A 196 25.16 -25.63 -14.61
C VAL A 196 25.68 -24.96 -15.88
N ILE A 197 26.19 -23.74 -15.74
CA ILE A 197 26.83 -23.01 -16.82
C ILE A 197 28.32 -23.31 -16.77
N VAL A 198 28.87 -23.87 -17.85
CA VAL A 198 30.30 -24.19 -17.93
C VAL A 198 31.03 -23.03 -18.60
N SER A 199 31.90 -22.35 -17.85
CA SER A 199 32.78 -21.31 -18.34
C SER A 199 33.98 -21.91 -19.09
N PRO A 200 34.54 -21.25 -20.14
CA PRO A 200 34.15 -19.95 -20.69
C PRO A 200 33.10 -20.03 -21.82
N SER A 201 32.70 -21.23 -22.25
CA SER A 201 31.81 -21.41 -23.41
C SER A 201 30.34 -21.05 -23.16
N ASN A 202 29.97 -20.75 -21.91
CA ASN A 202 28.58 -20.58 -21.45
C ASN A 202 27.65 -21.73 -21.84
N SER A 203 28.20 -22.92 -22.05
CA SER A 203 27.42 -24.11 -22.37
C SER A 203 26.58 -24.55 -21.17
N LYS A 204 25.31 -24.86 -21.42
CA LYS A 204 24.31 -25.20 -20.39
C LYS A 204 24.23 -26.72 -20.23
N GLN A 205 24.63 -27.25 -19.08
CA GLN A 205 24.46 -28.66 -18.72
C GLN A 205 23.27 -28.83 -17.78
N LYS A 206 22.50 -29.92 -17.94
CA LYS A 206 21.32 -30.20 -17.10
C LYS A 206 21.43 -31.53 -16.36
N TYR A 207 20.98 -31.54 -15.11
CA TYR A 207 20.88 -32.71 -14.25
C TYR A 207 19.48 -32.81 -13.67
N THR A 208 18.72 -33.81 -14.09
CA THR A 208 17.38 -34.08 -13.52
C THR A 208 17.51 -34.98 -12.30
N LEU A 209 16.97 -34.55 -11.17
CA LEU A 209 17.05 -35.23 -9.88
C LEU A 209 15.64 -35.52 -9.37
N LYS A 210 15.47 -36.66 -8.69
CA LYS A 210 14.23 -37.00 -7.98
C LYS A 210 14.55 -36.99 -6.49
N VAL A 211 14.06 -35.99 -5.78
CA VAL A 211 14.34 -35.73 -4.36
C VAL A 211 13.05 -35.68 -3.56
N SER A 212 13.13 -35.77 -2.23
CA SER A 212 11.96 -35.54 -1.38
C SER A 212 11.54 -34.07 -1.44
N HIS A 213 10.24 -33.78 -1.40
CA HIS A 213 9.75 -32.40 -1.50
C HIS A 213 10.20 -31.52 -0.31
N ASP A 214 10.47 -32.13 0.83
CA ASP A 214 10.94 -31.52 2.07
C ASP A 214 12.46 -31.47 2.20
N SER A 215 13.20 -31.92 1.18
CA SER A 215 14.66 -31.80 1.16
C SER A 215 15.09 -30.33 1.27
N LEU A 216 16.25 -30.07 1.84
CA LEU A 216 16.84 -28.72 1.92
C LEU A 216 17.64 -28.39 0.65
N PRO A 217 17.85 -27.09 0.32
CA PRO A 217 18.65 -26.66 -0.83
C PRO A 217 20.04 -27.30 -0.88
N GLU A 218 20.73 -27.38 0.28
CA GLU A 218 22.05 -28.00 0.39
C GLU A 218 22.06 -29.49 0.03
N GLN A 219 20.99 -30.22 0.35
CA GLN A 219 20.86 -31.64 0.01
C GLN A 219 20.67 -31.82 -1.50
N LEU A 220 19.92 -30.92 -2.13
CA LEU A 220 19.75 -30.90 -3.59
C LEU A 220 21.07 -30.55 -4.32
N ILE A 221 21.85 -29.61 -3.77
CA ILE A 221 23.21 -29.31 -4.24
C ILE A 221 24.09 -30.57 -4.13
N ALA A 222 24.09 -31.24 -2.98
CA ALA A 222 24.87 -32.47 -2.78
C ALA A 222 24.52 -33.57 -3.79
N GLU A 223 23.22 -33.81 -4.05
CA GLU A 223 22.78 -34.77 -5.07
C GLU A 223 23.19 -34.36 -6.50
N SER A 224 23.22 -33.05 -6.79
CA SER A 224 23.70 -32.53 -8.06
C SER A 224 25.18 -32.83 -8.26
N ILE A 225 26.01 -32.58 -7.25
CA ILE A 225 27.45 -32.86 -7.26
C ILE A 225 27.70 -34.37 -7.38
N ARG A 226 26.94 -35.21 -6.64
CA ARG A 226 27.01 -36.67 -6.78
C ARG A 226 26.73 -37.11 -8.20
N LYS A 227 25.67 -36.59 -8.82
CA LYS A 227 25.29 -36.96 -10.18
C LYS A 227 26.32 -36.50 -11.22
N LYS A 228 26.87 -35.30 -11.06
CA LYS A 228 27.97 -34.77 -11.91
C LYS A 228 29.25 -35.60 -11.79
N SER A 229 29.58 -36.07 -10.59
CA SER A 229 30.83 -36.79 -10.32
C SER A 229 30.80 -38.27 -10.72
N ARG A 230 29.65 -38.83 -11.13
CA ARG A 230 29.54 -40.24 -11.55
C ARG A 230 30.43 -40.59 -12.75
N SER A 231 30.71 -39.63 -13.61
CA SER A 231 31.62 -39.82 -14.76
C SER A 231 33.11 -39.71 -14.38
N MET A 232 33.44 -39.33 -13.14
CA MET A 232 34.82 -39.07 -12.69
C MET A 232 35.50 -40.28 -12.03
N HIS A 233 34.86 -41.45 -11.99
CA HIS A 233 35.40 -42.70 -11.41
C HIS A 233 35.99 -42.56 -9.99
N LEU A 234 35.44 -41.66 -9.18
CA LEU A 234 35.88 -41.43 -7.80
C LEU A 234 35.52 -42.61 -6.89
N SER A 235 36.40 -42.94 -5.94
CA SER A 235 36.07 -43.89 -4.87
C SER A 235 34.95 -43.35 -3.97
N PRO A 236 34.21 -44.21 -3.23
CA PRO A 236 33.16 -43.75 -2.32
C PRO A 236 33.66 -42.73 -1.28
N GLN A 237 34.91 -42.85 -0.83
CA GLN A 237 35.53 -41.91 0.11
C GLN A 237 35.89 -40.59 -0.57
N GLN A 238 36.47 -40.62 -1.78
CA GLN A 238 36.75 -39.42 -2.57
C GLN A 238 35.47 -38.67 -2.96
N LEU A 239 34.40 -39.40 -3.30
CA LEU A 239 33.10 -38.79 -3.61
C LEU A 239 32.49 -38.08 -2.39
N ARG A 240 32.59 -38.68 -1.20
CA ARG A 240 32.13 -38.02 0.05
C ARG A 240 32.90 -36.73 0.32
N LEU A 241 34.23 -36.77 0.21
CA LEU A 241 35.09 -35.60 0.40
C LEU A 241 34.77 -34.50 -0.62
N CYS A 242 34.62 -34.86 -1.89
CA CYS A 242 34.20 -33.93 -2.95
C CYS A 242 32.85 -33.28 -2.64
N VAL A 243 31.84 -34.06 -2.24
CA VAL A 243 30.54 -33.47 -1.87
C VAL A 243 30.68 -32.53 -0.67
N GLN A 244 31.43 -32.90 0.37
CA GLN A 244 31.64 -32.05 1.55
C GLN A 244 32.36 -30.73 1.20
N GLU A 245 33.35 -30.79 0.32
CA GLU A 245 34.12 -29.63 -0.12
C GLU A 245 33.27 -28.65 -0.94
N TYR A 246 32.51 -29.17 -1.93
CA TYR A 246 31.80 -28.33 -2.89
C TYR A 246 30.37 -27.95 -2.45
N GLN A 247 29.71 -28.73 -1.59
CA GLN A 247 28.32 -28.45 -1.16
C GLN A 247 28.18 -27.05 -0.54
N GLY A 248 29.18 -26.62 0.24
CA GLY A 248 29.18 -25.32 0.90
C GLY A 248 29.49 -24.13 -0.03
N GLN A 249 30.02 -24.38 -1.23
CA GLN A 249 30.50 -23.34 -2.17
C GLN A 249 29.44 -22.86 -3.16
N TYR A 250 28.31 -23.59 -3.27
CA TYR A 250 27.25 -23.29 -4.22
C TYR A 250 25.95 -22.89 -3.54
N ILE A 251 25.10 -22.23 -4.31
CA ILE A 251 23.71 -21.87 -3.99
C ILE A 251 22.82 -22.18 -5.20
N LEU A 252 21.50 -22.19 -4.98
CA LEU A 252 20.52 -22.40 -6.04
C LEU A 252 19.83 -21.08 -6.39
N LYS A 253 19.78 -20.76 -7.69
CA LYS A 253 19.00 -19.66 -8.27
C LYS A 253 17.83 -20.22 -9.08
N VAL A 254 16.68 -19.57 -9.07
CA VAL A 254 15.59 -19.89 -10.00
C VAL A 254 16.00 -19.48 -11.42
N CYS A 255 15.83 -20.36 -12.40
CA CYS A 255 16.16 -20.02 -13.78
C CYS A 255 15.21 -18.91 -14.30
N GLY A 256 15.77 -17.86 -14.91
CA GLY A 256 14.99 -16.78 -15.55
C GLY A 256 14.69 -15.57 -14.67
N CYS A 257 15.04 -15.56 -13.38
CA CYS A 257 14.83 -14.42 -12.49
C CYS A 257 15.80 -14.40 -11.29
N ASP A 258 15.92 -13.28 -10.61
CA ASP A 258 16.83 -13.09 -9.47
C ASP A 258 16.20 -13.53 -8.14
N GLU A 259 15.77 -14.79 -8.09
CA GLU A 259 15.30 -15.45 -6.87
C GLU A 259 16.28 -16.56 -6.46
N TYR A 260 16.69 -16.57 -5.20
CA TYR A 260 17.72 -17.48 -4.67
C TYR A 260 17.20 -18.27 -3.47
N LEU A 261 17.67 -19.51 -3.33
CA LEU A 261 17.38 -20.38 -2.19
C LEU A 261 18.58 -20.32 -1.24
N LEU A 262 18.64 -19.26 -0.42
CA LEU A 262 19.78 -18.98 0.46
C LEU A 262 19.66 -19.59 1.86
N GLU A 263 18.44 -19.96 2.27
CA GLU A 263 18.12 -20.41 3.63
C GLU A 263 17.71 -21.88 3.71
N LYS A 264 17.69 -22.41 4.93
CA LYS A 264 17.40 -23.82 5.20
C LYS A 264 15.89 -24.10 5.30
N PHE A 265 15.14 -23.77 4.25
CA PHE A 265 13.73 -24.14 4.14
C PHE A 265 13.54 -25.40 3.29
N PRO A 266 12.53 -26.25 3.60
CA PRO A 266 12.08 -27.30 2.70
C PRO A 266 11.85 -26.78 1.28
N LEU A 267 12.29 -27.51 0.25
CA LEU A 267 12.14 -27.09 -1.15
C LEU A 267 10.69 -26.72 -1.48
N SER A 268 9.72 -27.52 -1.03
CA SER A 268 8.30 -27.28 -1.25
C SER A 268 7.74 -26.04 -0.55
N GLN A 269 8.48 -25.41 0.36
CA GLN A 269 8.08 -24.16 1.01
C GLN A 269 8.44 -22.92 0.17
N TYR A 270 9.41 -23.00 -0.74
CA TYR A 270 9.69 -21.92 -1.67
C TYR A 270 8.52 -21.72 -2.64
N LYS A 271 8.04 -20.48 -2.80
CA LYS A 271 6.83 -20.17 -3.58
C LYS A 271 6.95 -20.58 -5.04
N TYR A 272 8.13 -20.43 -5.64
CA TYR A 272 8.40 -20.94 -6.99
C TYR A 272 8.17 -22.46 -7.09
N ILE A 273 8.75 -23.23 -6.18
CA ILE A 273 8.61 -24.70 -6.16
C ILE A 273 7.17 -25.10 -5.87
N ARG A 274 6.51 -24.47 -4.88
CA ARG A 274 5.10 -24.70 -4.55
C ARG A 274 4.21 -24.45 -5.77
N SER A 275 4.42 -23.34 -6.48
CA SER A 275 3.70 -23.00 -7.71
C SER A 275 3.91 -24.04 -8.81
N CYS A 276 5.16 -24.51 -9.01
CA CYS A 276 5.46 -25.61 -9.93
C CYS A 276 4.68 -26.88 -9.60
N ILE A 277 4.58 -27.28 -8.32
CA ILE A 277 3.80 -28.45 -7.89
C ILE A 277 2.30 -28.24 -8.18
N ILE A 278 1.75 -27.07 -7.85
CA ILE A 278 0.32 -26.81 -8.03
C ILE A 278 -0.06 -26.84 -9.53
N VAL A 279 0.77 -26.25 -10.40
CA VAL A 279 0.54 -26.17 -11.85
C VAL A 279 0.94 -27.47 -12.58
N GLY A 280 1.73 -28.34 -11.96
CA GLY A 280 2.31 -29.53 -12.62
C GLY A 280 3.46 -29.21 -13.57
N ARG A 281 4.28 -28.19 -13.26
CA ARG A 281 5.48 -27.82 -14.01
C ARG A 281 6.74 -28.37 -13.34
N LEU A 282 7.74 -28.71 -14.14
CA LEU A 282 9.07 -29.07 -13.64
C LEU A 282 9.79 -27.82 -13.12
N PRO A 283 10.29 -27.80 -11.87
CA PRO A 283 11.13 -26.72 -11.39
C PRO A 283 12.51 -26.75 -12.07
N HIS A 284 12.95 -25.57 -12.50
CA HIS A 284 14.26 -25.34 -13.09
C HIS A 284 15.07 -24.40 -12.20
N LEU A 285 16.17 -24.93 -11.64
CA LEU A 285 17.09 -24.17 -10.81
C LEU A 285 18.49 -24.22 -11.43
N MET A 286 19.31 -23.23 -11.12
CA MET A 286 20.68 -23.08 -11.57
C MET A 286 21.62 -23.13 -10.37
N LEU A 287 22.72 -23.89 -10.51
CA LEU A 287 23.81 -23.92 -9.54
C LEU A 287 24.70 -22.69 -9.76
N VAL A 288 24.85 -21.86 -8.73
CA VAL A 288 25.65 -20.62 -8.77
C VAL A 288 26.70 -20.66 -7.67
N SER A 289 27.92 -20.22 -7.97
CA SER A 289 28.98 -20.10 -6.95
C SER A 289 28.64 -18.98 -5.97
N LYS A 290 28.83 -19.23 -4.67
CA LYS A 290 28.67 -18.21 -3.62
C LYS A 290 29.57 -17.01 -3.87
N ASP A 291 30.83 -17.24 -4.24
CA ASP A 291 31.78 -16.15 -4.52
C ASP A 291 31.31 -15.28 -5.68
N SER A 292 30.68 -15.88 -6.70
CA SER A 292 30.12 -15.13 -7.82
C SER A 292 28.95 -14.24 -7.41
N LEU A 293 28.10 -14.68 -6.46
CA LEU A 293 27.02 -13.84 -5.94
C LEU A 293 27.57 -12.77 -5.00
N TYR A 294 28.43 -13.16 -4.06
CA TYR A 294 28.95 -12.27 -3.01
C TYR A 294 29.84 -11.16 -3.57
N SER A 295 30.59 -11.41 -4.65
CA SER A 295 31.35 -10.37 -5.35
C SER A 295 30.49 -9.34 -6.09
N GLN A 296 29.21 -9.65 -6.37
CA GLN A 296 28.26 -8.72 -6.96
C GLN A 296 27.55 -7.86 -5.90
N LEU A 297 27.63 -8.24 -4.63
CA LEU A 297 27.02 -7.48 -3.56
C LEU A 297 27.81 -6.18 -3.35
N PRO A 298 27.15 -5.02 -3.36
CA PRO A 298 27.83 -3.76 -3.19
C PRO A 298 28.32 -3.58 -1.76
N ALA A 299 29.42 -2.85 -1.60
CA ALA A 299 29.86 -2.40 -0.28
C ALA A 299 28.79 -1.49 0.35
N SER A 300 28.45 -1.75 1.62
CA SER A 300 27.55 -0.91 2.40
C SER A 300 28.30 0.28 2.99
N GLY A 301 27.66 1.45 2.98
CA GLY A 301 28.20 2.66 3.60
C GLY A 301 27.05 3.54 4.09
N PHE A 302 27.14 3.98 5.35
CA PHE A 302 26.19 4.94 5.91
C PHE A 302 26.81 6.32 6.01
N VAL A 303 26.31 7.26 5.22
CA VAL A 303 26.70 8.67 5.38
C VAL A 303 25.83 9.27 6.46
N THR A 304 26.43 9.52 7.63
CA THR A 304 25.74 10.19 8.73
C THR A 304 25.40 11.62 8.33
N PRO A 305 24.11 12.02 8.31
CA PRO A 305 23.70 13.32 7.81
C PRO A 305 24.07 14.46 8.76
N SER A 306 24.31 15.65 8.23
CA SER A 306 24.76 16.82 8.99
C SER A 306 23.81 17.23 10.12
N TYR A 307 22.50 17.06 9.94
CA TYR A 307 21.50 17.40 10.95
C TYR A 307 21.57 16.52 12.22
N SER A 308 22.25 15.37 12.17
CA SER A 308 22.48 14.53 13.36
C SER A 308 23.43 15.18 14.39
N ARG A 309 24.29 16.10 13.95
CA ARG A 309 25.29 16.78 14.77
C ARG A 309 24.88 18.19 15.20
N ARG A 310 23.79 18.72 14.64
CA ARG A 310 23.29 20.05 14.99
C ARG A 310 22.73 20.01 16.41
N THR A 311 23.20 20.91 17.28
CA THR A 311 22.67 21.07 18.62
C THR A 311 21.18 21.42 18.51
N PRO A 312 20.28 20.73 19.25
CA PRO A 312 18.88 21.11 19.24
C PRO A 312 18.77 22.58 19.63
N GLN A 313 18.09 23.40 18.83
CA GLN A 313 17.72 24.71 19.33
C GLN A 313 16.79 24.50 20.53
N PRO A 314 17.00 25.20 21.67
CA PRO A 314 16.06 25.13 22.76
C PRO A 314 14.69 25.54 22.23
N SER A 315 13.75 24.60 22.25
CA SER A 315 12.37 24.85 21.84
C SER A 315 11.84 26.01 22.68
N PRO A 316 11.26 27.06 22.07
CA PRO A 316 10.58 28.10 22.83
C PRO A 316 9.41 27.42 23.55
N CYS A 317 9.55 27.15 24.84
CA CYS A 317 8.44 26.70 25.66
C CYS A 317 7.32 27.74 25.54
N PRO A 318 6.10 27.38 25.12
CA PRO A 318 4.97 28.28 25.16
C PRO A 318 4.57 28.49 26.62
N GLY A 319 5.19 29.44 27.30
CA GLY A 319 4.93 29.74 28.71
C GLY A 319 6.18 30.27 29.39
N GLY A 320 6.17 31.56 29.72
CA GLY A 320 7.31 32.25 30.30
C GLY A 320 7.71 31.70 31.67
N GLY A 321 9.03 31.64 31.88
CA GLY A 321 9.68 32.14 33.09
C GLY A 321 9.16 31.65 34.43
N ASP A 322 9.39 30.38 34.76
CA ASP A 322 9.97 30.00 36.04
C ASP A 322 10.41 28.54 35.94
N GLY A 323 11.53 28.17 36.56
CA GLY A 323 12.04 26.79 36.61
C GLY A 323 11.15 25.83 37.43
N SER A 324 9.84 26.06 37.48
CA SER A 324 8.88 25.22 38.17
C SER A 324 8.73 23.87 37.46
N PRO A 325 8.70 22.75 38.20
CA PRO A 325 8.59 21.43 37.61
C PRO A 325 7.24 21.25 36.88
N PRO A 326 7.19 20.40 35.84
CA PRO A 326 5.94 20.06 35.17
C PRO A 326 4.96 19.44 36.18
N ARG A 327 3.66 19.63 35.94
CA ARG A 327 2.59 19.15 36.81
C ARG A 327 1.70 18.17 36.07
N SER A 328 1.36 17.06 36.74
CA SER A 328 0.47 16.05 36.18
C SER A 328 -0.93 16.61 35.90
N LEU A 329 -1.50 16.23 34.75
CA LEU A 329 -2.88 16.51 34.33
C LEU A 329 -3.90 16.16 35.42
N TRP A 330 -3.66 15.08 36.16
CA TRP A 330 -4.56 14.58 37.19
C TRP A 330 -4.68 15.47 38.43
N ALA A 331 -3.82 16.47 38.56
CA ALA A 331 -3.90 17.48 39.62
C ALA A 331 -4.91 18.60 39.31
N PHE A 332 -5.51 18.63 38.11
CA PHE A 332 -6.42 19.67 37.66
C PHE A 332 -7.87 19.18 37.62
N ASN A 333 -8.66 19.58 38.63
CA ASN A 333 -10.09 19.25 38.71
C ASN A 333 -10.96 20.36 38.09
N THR A 334 -10.80 20.58 36.79
CA THR A 334 -11.56 21.60 36.04
C THR A 334 -12.04 21.04 34.71
N LEU A 335 -13.16 21.55 34.20
CA LEU A 335 -13.66 21.22 32.88
C LEU A 335 -12.74 21.74 31.76
N LEU A 336 -12.66 21.00 30.65
CA LEU A 336 -11.97 21.45 29.46
C LEU A 336 -12.71 22.65 28.85
N ARG A 337 -11.94 23.70 28.53
CA ARG A 337 -12.45 24.89 27.83
C ARG A 337 -11.51 25.30 26.71
N VAL A 338 -12.10 25.60 25.56
CA VAL A 338 -11.41 26.11 24.36
C VAL A 338 -12.13 27.35 23.88
N ARG A 339 -11.40 28.44 23.67
CA ARG A 339 -11.94 29.67 23.13
C ARG A 339 -11.79 29.72 21.62
N LEU A 340 -12.89 29.96 20.92
CA LEU A 340 -12.92 30.15 19.48
C LEU A 340 -12.92 31.65 19.18
N LEU A 341 -11.83 32.17 18.59
CA LEU A 341 -11.66 33.60 18.35
C LEU A 341 -12.34 34.02 17.03
N CYS A 342 -11.79 33.58 15.91
CA CYS A 342 -12.28 33.90 14.57
C CYS A 342 -11.79 32.90 13.52
N ALA A 343 -12.38 32.98 12.32
CA ALA A 343 -11.79 32.43 11.11
C ALA A 343 -11.35 33.59 10.19
N THR A 344 -10.29 33.39 9.41
CA THR A 344 -9.78 34.43 8.49
C THR A 344 -10.76 34.78 7.39
N TYR A 345 -11.34 33.77 6.73
CA TYR A 345 -12.38 33.90 5.71
C TYR A 345 -13.12 32.57 5.50
N VAL A 346 -14.23 32.59 4.76
CA VAL A 346 -14.95 31.41 4.27
C VAL A 346 -15.41 31.65 2.83
N ASN A 347 -15.42 30.60 2.01
CA ASN A 347 -15.89 30.68 0.62
C ASN A 347 -17.35 30.22 0.52
N VAL A 348 -18.29 31.16 0.65
CA VAL A 348 -19.73 30.89 0.61
C VAL A 348 -20.47 31.92 -0.23
N ASN A 349 -21.55 31.50 -0.90
CA ASN A 349 -22.47 32.45 -1.54
C ASN A 349 -23.44 33.00 -0.49
N ILE A 350 -23.28 34.28 -0.13
CA ILE A 350 -24.07 34.96 0.90
C ILE A 350 -25.57 35.00 0.53
N ARG A 351 -25.92 34.83 -0.75
CA ARG A 351 -27.33 34.74 -1.18
C ARG A 351 -27.99 33.39 -0.87
N ASP A 352 -27.18 32.34 -0.75
CA ASP A 352 -27.66 30.97 -0.60
C ASP A 352 -27.56 30.44 0.84
N ILE A 353 -26.74 31.07 1.68
CA ILE A 353 -26.40 30.63 3.04
C ILE A 353 -26.69 31.76 4.02
N ASP A 354 -27.48 31.46 5.06
CA ASP A 354 -27.96 32.46 6.02
C ASP A 354 -26.87 32.84 7.03
N LYS A 355 -26.28 31.83 7.68
CA LYS A 355 -25.29 31.99 8.75
C LYS A 355 -24.28 30.85 8.74
N ILE A 356 -23.17 31.07 9.45
CA ILE A 356 -22.13 30.07 9.72
C ILE A 356 -21.89 29.94 11.23
N TYR A 357 -21.35 28.81 11.66
CA TYR A 357 -20.91 28.56 13.03
C TYR A 357 -19.75 27.56 13.02
N VAL A 358 -19.01 27.45 14.13
CA VAL A 358 -18.03 26.39 14.32
C VAL A 358 -18.64 25.29 15.17
N ARG A 359 -18.64 24.06 14.65
CA ARG A 359 -18.96 22.85 15.40
C ARG A 359 -17.68 22.25 15.95
N THR A 360 -17.70 21.80 17.20
CA THR A 360 -16.54 21.19 17.86
C THR A 360 -16.95 19.97 18.66
N GLY A 361 -16.02 19.05 18.86
CA GLY A 361 -16.18 17.91 19.76
C GLY A 361 -14.84 17.35 20.21
N ILE A 362 -14.85 16.64 21.33
CA ILE A 362 -13.68 15.95 21.86
C ILE A 362 -13.83 14.47 21.57
N TYR A 363 -12.84 13.89 20.89
CA TYR A 363 -12.92 12.54 20.35
C TYR A 363 -11.75 11.67 20.81
N HIS A 364 -12.04 10.39 21.00
CA HIS A 364 -11.09 9.28 21.07
C HIS A 364 -11.36 8.37 19.87
N GLY A 365 -10.49 8.43 18.86
CA GLY A 365 -10.71 7.69 17.61
C GLY A 365 -11.92 8.27 16.89
N GLY A 366 -12.91 7.43 16.58
CA GLY A 366 -14.20 7.84 16.02
C GLY A 366 -15.26 8.22 17.08
N GLU A 367 -15.03 7.91 18.36
CA GLU A 367 -16.05 8.08 19.40
C GLU A 367 -15.94 9.44 20.12
N PRO A 368 -17.06 10.17 20.31
CA PRO A 368 -17.07 11.39 21.11
C PRO A 368 -16.98 11.07 22.61
N LEU A 369 -16.10 11.79 23.33
CA LEU A 369 -15.92 11.64 24.78
C LEU A 369 -16.97 12.40 25.61
N CYS A 370 -17.61 13.41 25.00
CA CYS A 370 -18.69 14.20 25.54
C CYS A 370 -19.54 14.79 24.39
N ASP A 371 -20.66 15.45 24.71
CA ASP A 371 -21.50 16.09 23.69
C ASP A 371 -20.74 17.14 22.86
N ASN A 372 -21.08 17.20 21.57
CA ASN A 372 -20.54 18.19 20.65
C ASN A 372 -21.03 19.61 21.00
N VAL A 373 -20.13 20.59 21.00
CA VAL A 373 -20.42 21.97 21.34
C VAL A 373 -20.29 22.86 20.10
N ASN A 374 -21.30 23.70 19.87
CA ASN A 374 -21.32 24.66 18.76
C ASN A 374 -21.09 26.08 19.29
N THR A 375 -20.43 26.92 18.50
CA THR A 375 -20.45 28.37 18.73
C THR A 375 -21.80 28.98 18.36
N GLN A 376 -21.99 30.24 18.70
CA GLN A 376 -23.07 31.06 18.16
C GLN A 376 -23.02 31.15 16.62
N ARG A 377 -24.19 31.35 16.01
CA ARG A 377 -24.32 31.54 14.55
C ARG A 377 -24.03 32.99 14.18
N VAL A 378 -23.08 33.22 13.29
CA VAL A 378 -22.63 34.55 12.86
C VAL A 378 -22.84 34.75 11.35
N PRO A 379 -22.90 36.00 10.85
CA PRO A 379 -22.99 36.28 9.43
C PRO A 379 -21.76 35.78 8.67
N CYS A 380 -21.96 35.29 7.44
CA CYS A 380 -20.89 34.80 6.56
C CYS A 380 -19.79 35.81 6.28
N SER A 381 -20.11 37.11 6.29
CA SER A 381 -19.17 38.21 6.00
C SER A 381 -18.24 38.56 7.17
N ASN A 382 -18.52 38.09 8.39
CA ASN A 382 -17.72 38.40 9.58
C ASN A 382 -17.62 37.17 10.51
N PRO A 383 -16.81 36.17 10.15
CA PRO A 383 -16.61 34.94 10.94
C PRO A 383 -15.81 35.17 12.24
N ARG A 384 -16.42 35.85 13.22
CA ARG A 384 -15.82 36.13 14.54
C ARG A 384 -16.77 35.74 15.67
N TRP A 385 -16.26 35.03 16.68
CA TRP A 385 -17.05 34.50 17.80
C TRP A 385 -16.55 34.98 19.17
N ASN A 386 -15.24 34.94 19.41
CA ASN A 386 -14.61 35.26 20.71
C ASN A 386 -15.26 34.53 21.91
N GLU A 387 -15.69 33.29 21.69
CA GLU A 387 -16.56 32.52 22.59
C GLU A 387 -15.77 31.41 23.28
N TRP A 388 -15.95 31.25 24.60
CA TRP A 388 -15.42 30.10 25.34
C TRP A 388 -16.41 28.94 25.27
N LEU A 389 -15.99 27.85 24.63
CA LEU A 389 -16.71 26.59 24.63
C LEU A 389 -16.27 25.77 25.84
N THR A 390 -17.24 25.29 26.63
CA THR A 390 -17.00 24.42 27.77
C THR A 390 -17.51 23.03 27.43
N TYR A 391 -16.66 22.03 27.59
CA TYR A 391 -16.97 20.64 27.31
C TYR A 391 -17.23 19.91 28.63
N ASP A 392 -18.22 19.01 28.63
CA ASP A 392 -18.58 18.21 29.80
C ASP A 392 -17.60 17.03 29.99
N ILE A 393 -16.33 17.39 30.21
CA ILE A 393 -15.24 16.46 30.50
C ILE A 393 -14.20 17.19 31.36
N TYR A 394 -13.79 16.55 32.44
CA TYR A 394 -12.72 17.06 33.28
C TYR A 394 -11.36 16.86 32.60
N LEU A 395 -10.44 17.80 32.80
CA LEU A 395 -9.08 17.68 32.27
C LEU A 395 -8.41 16.38 32.73
N ALA A 396 -8.61 15.99 34.00
CA ALA A 396 -8.06 14.76 34.56
C ALA A 396 -8.56 13.47 33.87
N ASP A 397 -9.72 13.52 33.23
CA ASP A 397 -10.34 12.38 32.54
C ASP A 397 -10.05 12.35 31.04
N LEU A 398 -9.26 13.28 30.52
CA LEU A 398 -8.82 13.24 29.13
C LEU A 398 -7.87 12.05 28.90
N PRO A 399 -8.20 11.09 28.02
CA PRO A 399 -7.29 10.03 27.66
C PRO A 399 -6.12 10.58 26.85
N ARG A 400 -4.99 9.85 26.83
CA ARG A 400 -3.76 10.26 26.13
C ARG A 400 -3.98 10.58 24.66
N SER A 401 -4.93 9.90 24.03
CA SER A 401 -5.27 10.02 22.61
C SER A 401 -6.39 11.02 22.29
N ALA A 402 -6.81 11.84 23.26
CA ALA A 402 -7.89 12.81 23.06
C ALA A 402 -7.54 13.87 22.00
N ARG A 403 -8.52 14.17 21.14
CA ARG A 403 -8.40 15.16 20.06
C ARG A 403 -9.58 16.12 20.05
N LEU A 404 -9.30 17.39 19.77
CA LEU A 404 -10.33 18.36 19.39
C LEU A 404 -10.58 18.22 17.89
N CYS A 405 -11.81 17.86 17.52
CA CYS A 405 -12.28 17.84 16.14
C CYS A 405 -13.20 19.04 15.90
N LEU A 406 -12.95 19.82 14.84
CA LEU A 406 -13.78 20.98 14.54
C LEU A 406 -14.04 21.16 13.05
N SER A 407 -15.12 21.88 12.75
CA SER A 407 -15.46 22.30 11.40
C SER A 407 -16.20 23.63 11.39
N ILE A 408 -16.06 24.36 10.29
CA ILE A 408 -16.94 25.50 10.00
C ILE A 408 -18.14 24.95 9.24
N CYS A 409 -19.35 25.18 9.74
CA CYS A 409 -20.60 24.75 9.13
C CYS A 409 -21.41 25.94 8.63
N SER A 410 -22.12 25.76 7.51
CA SER A 410 -23.17 26.66 7.04
C SER A 410 -24.54 26.18 7.49
N VAL A 411 -25.46 27.13 7.69
CA VAL A 411 -26.90 26.89 7.88
C VAL A 411 -27.66 27.55 6.74
N LYS A 412 -28.55 26.78 6.12
CA LYS A 412 -29.48 27.26 5.09
C LYS A 412 -30.92 26.93 5.46
N GLY A 413 -31.78 27.94 5.54
CA GLY A 413 -33.22 27.76 5.74
C GLY A 413 -33.89 27.20 4.49
N ARG A 414 -34.63 26.09 4.63
CA ARG A 414 -35.55 25.58 3.61
C ARG A 414 -37.00 25.98 3.95
N LYS A 415 -37.90 25.97 2.95
CA LYS A 415 -39.34 26.21 3.17
C LYS A 415 -39.88 25.20 4.20
N GLY A 416 -40.50 25.69 5.28
CA GLY A 416 -41.17 24.86 6.29
C GLY A 416 -40.30 24.48 7.51
N ALA A 417 -39.57 25.44 8.09
CA ALA A 417 -38.80 25.32 9.34
C ALA A 417 -37.69 24.24 9.37
N LYS A 418 -37.38 23.58 8.26
CA LYS A 418 -36.23 22.67 8.15
C LYS A 418 -34.97 23.44 7.80
N GLU A 419 -33.93 23.30 8.63
CA GLU A 419 -32.60 23.81 8.36
C GLU A 419 -31.73 22.73 7.73
N GLU A 420 -30.90 23.12 6.78
CA GLU A 420 -29.87 22.28 6.17
C GLU A 420 -28.51 22.74 6.68
N HIS A 421 -27.72 21.78 7.19
CA HIS A 421 -26.39 22.00 7.73
C HIS A 421 -25.37 21.34 6.81
N CYS A 422 -24.31 22.06 6.45
CA CYS A 422 -23.23 21.51 5.63
C CYS A 422 -21.87 21.94 6.19
N PRO A 423 -20.88 21.02 6.27
CA PRO A 423 -19.51 21.41 6.59
C PRO A 423 -18.88 22.14 5.39
N LEU A 424 -18.08 23.17 5.67
CA LEU A 424 -17.36 23.98 4.67
C LEU A 424 -15.86 23.65 4.67
N ALA A 425 -15.29 23.47 5.85
CA ALA A 425 -13.90 23.10 6.08
C ALA A 425 -13.77 22.47 7.47
N TRP A 426 -12.77 21.61 7.66
CA TRP A 426 -12.57 20.86 8.92
C TRP A 426 -11.10 20.88 9.36
N GLY A 427 -10.86 20.58 10.63
CA GLY A 427 -9.50 20.41 11.17
C GLY A 427 -9.52 19.74 12.53
N ASN A 428 -8.47 18.99 12.82
CA ASN A 428 -8.34 18.25 14.09
C ASN A 428 -7.03 18.64 14.79
N VAL A 429 -7.04 18.66 16.12
CA VAL A 429 -5.89 19.00 16.97
C VAL A 429 -5.73 17.94 18.05
N ASN A 430 -4.54 17.33 18.16
CA ASN A 430 -4.22 16.48 19.30
C ASN A 430 -4.15 17.35 20.56
N LEU A 431 -4.85 16.97 21.63
CA LEU A 431 -4.84 17.75 22.88
C LEU A 431 -3.51 17.63 23.63
N PHE A 432 -2.73 16.59 23.35
CA PHE A 432 -1.38 16.41 23.83
C PHE A 432 -0.39 16.42 22.66
N ASP A 433 0.79 17.01 22.85
CA ASP A 433 1.88 16.93 21.87
C ASP A 433 2.67 15.61 22.00
N TYR A 434 3.72 15.46 21.19
CA TYR A 434 4.57 14.26 21.17
C TYR A 434 5.46 14.10 22.42
N LYS A 435 5.48 15.09 23.31
CA LYS A 435 6.18 15.08 24.61
C LYS A 435 5.22 14.95 25.79
N ASP A 436 3.98 14.53 25.51
CA ASP A 436 2.91 14.35 26.49
C ASP A 436 2.44 15.65 27.15
N ILE A 437 2.74 16.81 26.55
CA ILE A 437 2.36 18.12 27.08
C ILE A 437 0.97 18.50 26.57
N LEU A 438 0.07 18.92 27.47
CA LEU A 438 -1.25 19.44 27.13
C LEU A 438 -1.12 20.76 26.35
N VAL A 439 -1.85 20.88 25.23
CA VAL A 439 -1.88 22.10 24.43
C VAL A 439 -2.43 23.27 25.24
N CYS A 440 -1.71 24.40 25.22
CA CYS A 440 -2.07 25.63 25.92
C CYS A 440 -1.83 26.87 25.04
N GLY A 441 -2.53 27.96 25.35
CA GLY A 441 -2.37 29.23 24.64
C GLY A 441 -2.99 29.26 23.24
N LYS A 442 -2.50 30.16 22.39
CA LYS A 442 -3.09 30.41 21.06
C LYS A 442 -2.60 29.43 20.01
N VAL A 443 -3.52 28.91 19.21
CA VAL A 443 -3.25 28.00 18.10
C VAL A 443 -3.95 28.50 16.85
N ALA A 444 -3.19 28.66 15.76
CA ALA A 444 -3.73 28.97 14.43
C ALA A 444 -3.80 27.68 13.61
N LEU A 445 -5.00 27.31 13.19
CA LEU A 445 -5.28 26.06 12.48
C LEU A 445 -5.80 26.35 11.07
N SER A 446 -4.95 26.18 10.06
CA SER A 446 -5.39 26.20 8.66
C SER A 446 -6.19 24.93 8.37
N LEU A 447 -7.42 25.09 7.88
CA LEU A 447 -8.38 23.99 7.72
C LEU A 447 -8.21 23.24 6.39
N TRP A 448 -8.73 22.02 6.37
CA TRP A 448 -8.79 21.11 5.24
C TRP A 448 -10.13 21.22 4.49
N PRO A 449 -10.14 21.00 3.17
CA PRO A 449 -11.39 20.87 2.41
C PRO A 449 -12.15 19.60 2.83
N VAL A 450 -13.48 19.65 2.74
CA VAL A 450 -14.35 18.50 3.03
C VAL A 450 -14.14 17.40 1.97
N PRO A 451 -13.88 16.15 2.36
CA PRO A 451 -13.76 15.03 1.42
C PRO A 451 -15.06 14.80 0.62
N HIS A 452 -14.92 14.32 -0.62
CA HIS A 452 -16.07 14.03 -1.47
C HIS A 452 -16.88 12.86 -0.91
N GLY A 453 -18.15 13.06 -0.55
CA GLY A 453 -19.02 12.02 0.02
C GLY A 453 -19.19 12.09 1.53
N LEU A 454 -18.40 12.91 2.23
CA LEU A 454 -18.59 13.13 3.66
C LEU A 454 -19.79 14.06 3.92
N GLU A 455 -20.88 13.50 4.43
CA GLU A 455 -22.08 14.25 4.83
C GLU A 455 -22.04 14.68 6.31
N ASP A 456 -21.23 14.01 7.14
CA ASP A 456 -21.08 14.33 8.56
C ASP A 456 -20.49 15.72 8.78
N LEU A 457 -20.98 16.38 9.84
CA LEU A 457 -20.54 17.74 10.16
C LEU A 457 -19.12 17.81 10.74
N LEU A 458 -18.56 16.71 11.24
CA LEU A 458 -17.19 16.61 11.75
C LEU A 458 -16.47 15.44 11.07
N ASN A 459 -15.15 15.50 11.00
CA ASN A 459 -14.33 14.44 10.40
C ASN A 459 -13.29 13.91 11.42
N PRO A 460 -13.69 13.11 12.43
CA PRO A 460 -12.77 12.63 13.45
C PRO A 460 -11.72 11.64 12.90
N ILE A 461 -12.02 10.91 11.82
CA ILE A 461 -11.07 9.97 11.18
C ILE A 461 -9.96 10.74 10.44
N GLY A 462 -10.22 11.99 10.06
CA GLY A 462 -9.26 12.85 9.38
C GLY A 462 -7.99 13.13 10.19
N VAL A 463 -6.89 13.42 9.46
CA VAL A 463 -5.57 13.72 10.02
C VAL A 463 -5.61 14.91 11.00
N ALA A 464 -4.83 14.82 12.07
CA ALA A 464 -4.60 15.93 12.99
C ALA A 464 -3.49 16.87 12.48
N GLY A 465 -3.64 18.16 12.75
CA GLY A 465 -2.69 19.20 12.40
C GLY A 465 -3.19 20.18 11.32
N SER A 466 -2.48 21.30 11.22
CA SER A 466 -2.78 22.37 10.28
C SER A 466 -2.49 21.95 8.84
N ASN A 467 -3.37 22.34 7.92
CA ASN A 467 -3.12 22.26 6.50
C ASN A 467 -1.81 23.02 6.15
N PRO A 468 -0.88 22.42 5.38
CA PRO A 468 0.34 23.09 4.96
C PRO A 468 0.07 24.21 3.93
N ASN A 469 -1.07 24.20 3.25
CA ASN A 469 -1.50 25.32 2.42
C ASN A 469 -2.02 26.46 3.30
N LYS A 470 -1.37 27.62 3.26
CA LYS A 470 -1.74 28.81 4.04
C LYS A 470 -2.83 29.65 3.39
N GLU A 471 -3.13 29.41 2.12
CA GLU A 471 -4.24 30.02 1.38
C GLU A 471 -5.56 29.26 1.62
N THR A 472 -5.81 28.82 2.86
CA THR A 472 -7.06 28.16 3.27
C THR A 472 -7.68 28.86 4.48
N PRO A 473 -8.99 28.68 4.74
CA PRO A 473 -9.62 29.20 5.95
C PRO A 473 -8.81 28.80 7.19
N CYS A 474 -8.41 29.78 8.00
CA CYS A 474 -7.64 29.55 9.21
C CYS A 474 -8.45 29.97 10.42
N VAL A 475 -8.60 29.05 11.37
CA VAL A 475 -9.29 29.28 12.65
C VAL A 475 -8.26 29.57 13.73
N GLU A 476 -8.50 30.63 14.49
CA GLU A 476 -7.72 30.97 15.68
C GLU A 476 -8.43 30.45 16.94
N LEU A 477 -7.71 29.62 17.68
CA LEU A 477 -8.12 29.00 18.95
C LEU A 477 -7.28 29.56 20.09
N GLU A 478 -7.84 29.59 21.29
CA GLU A 478 -7.12 29.86 22.53
C GLU A 478 -7.49 28.79 23.57
N PHE A 479 -6.53 27.94 23.91
CA PHE A 479 -6.64 26.92 24.95
C PHE A 479 -6.35 27.53 26.32
N SER A 480 -6.92 26.91 27.36
CA SER A 480 -6.72 27.35 28.74
C SER A 480 -5.23 27.42 29.10
N TRP A 481 -4.84 28.47 29.82
CA TRP A 481 -3.46 28.67 30.28
C TRP A 481 -3.33 28.27 31.76
N PHE A 482 -2.20 27.67 32.10
CA PHE A 482 -1.87 27.23 33.46
C PHE A 482 -0.50 27.81 33.86
N ASN A 483 -0.31 28.07 35.16
CA ASN A 483 0.95 28.62 35.68
C ASN A 483 2.16 27.66 35.55
N GLN A 484 1.94 26.43 35.10
CA GLN A 484 2.93 25.36 34.97
C GLN A 484 2.64 24.56 33.70
N ILE A 485 3.67 23.89 33.17
CA ILE A 485 3.51 22.93 32.07
C ILE A 485 2.69 21.75 32.58
N VAL A 486 1.59 21.44 31.90
CA VAL A 486 0.72 20.31 32.24
C VAL A 486 1.11 19.13 31.35
N VAL A 487 1.45 18.01 31.98
CA VAL A 487 1.87 16.77 31.30
C VAL A 487 0.91 15.62 31.60
N PHE A 488 0.75 14.69 30.67
CA PHE A 488 0.05 13.44 30.92
C PHE A 488 0.76 12.66 32.07
N PRO A 489 0.01 11.98 32.96
CA PRO A 489 0.62 11.20 34.04
C PRO A 489 1.58 10.14 33.52
N ASP A 490 2.66 9.90 34.27
CA ASP A 490 3.59 8.83 33.95
C ASP A 490 3.04 7.44 34.31
N GLU A 491 3.76 6.40 33.89
CA GLU A 491 3.37 5.00 34.08
C GLU A 491 3.16 4.63 35.56
N GLN A 492 4.02 5.14 36.45
CA GLN A 492 3.94 4.85 37.89
C GLN A 492 2.67 5.47 38.50
N GLN A 493 2.39 6.74 38.18
CA GLN A 493 1.17 7.40 38.64
C GLN A 493 -0.08 6.66 38.18
N ILE A 494 -0.09 6.17 36.94
CA ILE A 494 -1.22 5.43 36.39
C ILE A 494 -1.42 4.10 37.13
N GLU A 495 -0.35 3.35 37.38
CA GLU A 495 -0.43 2.09 38.14
C GLU A 495 -0.90 2.29 39.58
N GLU A 496 -0.37 3.30 40.27
CA GLU A 496 -0.79 3.64 41.65
C GLU A 496 -2.28 3.98 41.71
N HIS A 497 -2.78 4.77 40.74
CA HIS A 497 -4.20 5.12 40.64
C HIS A 497 -5.08 3.92 40.28
N ALA A 498 -4.63 3.05 39.37
CA ALA A 498 -5.33 1.81 39.03
C ALA A 498 -5.48 0.91 40.26
N ASN A 499 -4.38 0.69 41.00
CA ASN A 499 -4.36 -0.14 42.21
C ASN A 499 -5.26 0.43 43.32
N TRP A 500 -5.25 1.75 43.49
CA TRP A 500 -6.16 2.44 44.41
C TRP A 500 -7.63 2.23 44.00
N THR A 501 -7.94 2.36 42.71
CA THR A 501 -9.29 2.19 42.16
C THR A 501 -9.79 0.75 42.34
N ILE A 502 -8.96 -0.25 42.03
CA ILE A 502 -9.27 -1.67 42.23
C ILE A 502 -9.53 -1.95 43.71
N SER A 503 -8.66 -1.46 44.61
CA SER A 503 -8.85 -1.62 46.06
C SER A 503 -10.16 -0.99 46.55
N ARG A 504 -10.52 0.17 45.99
CA ARG A 504 -11.78 0.85 46.29
C ARG A 504 -12.99 0.03 45.80
N GLU A 505 -12.93 -0.55 44.60
CA GLU A 505 -13.98 -1.44 44.07
C GLU A 505 -14.18 -2.70 44.92
N LEU A 506 -13.08 -3.33 45.36
CA LEU A 506 -13.13 -4.50 46.26
C LEU A 506 -13.77 -4.16 47.62
N GLY A 507 -13.52 -2.96 48.14
CA GLY A 507 -14.16 -2.46 49.35
C GLY A 507 -15.68 -2.28 49.23
N TYR A 508 -16.20 -2.01 48.03
CA TYR A 508 -17.64 -1.85 47.78
C TYR A 508 -18.42 -3.17 47.80
N ASN A 509 -17.79 -4.33 47.59
CA ASN A 509 -18.47 -5.64 47.62
C ASN A 509 -19.10 -5.97 49.00
N TYR A 510 -18.78 -5.23 50.06
CA TYR A 510 -19.41 -5.35 51.39
C TYR A 510 -20.65 -4.46 51.59
N CYS A 511 -21.00 -3.58 50.64
CA CYS A 511 -22.09 -2.61 50.76
C CYS A 511 -23.02 -2.72 49.54
N HIS A 512 -24.28 -3.11 49.76
CA HIS A 512 -25.28 -3.35 48.72
C HIS A 512 -25.34 -2.30 47.57
N GLY A 513 -25.13 -2.77 46.32
CA GLY A 513 -25.93 -2.45 45.14
C GLY A 513 -25.91 -1.03 44.55
N LEU A 514 -24.79 -0.56 43.97
CA LEU A 514 -24.76 0.77 43.33
C LEU A 514 -24.13 0.88 41.92
N SER A 515 -23.44 -0.13 41.36
CA SER A 515 -22.95 -0.05 39.97
C SER A 515 -22.92 -1.40 39.25
N SER A 516 -23.49 -1.45 38.04
CA SER A 516 -23.45 -2.61 37.13
C SER A 516 -22.04 -2.90 36.60
N ARG A 517 -21.05 -2.03 36.82
CA ARG A 517 -19.71 -2.14 36.22
C ARG A 517 -18.61 -2.61 37.18
N LEU A 518 -18.93 -2.86 38.46
CA LEU A 518 -17.96 -3.34 39.46
C LEU A 518 -17.37 -4.71 39.07
N ALA A 519 -16.08 -4.92 39.30
CA ALA A 519 -15.42 -6.20 39.02
C ALA A 519 -16.08 -7.38 39.75
N CYS A 520 -16.27 -8.49 39.04
CA CYS A 520 -16.77 -9.74 39.62
C CYS A 520 -15.58 -10.64 40.04
N ASP A 521 -15.34 -10.77 41.34
CA ASP A 521 -14.30 -11.63 41.93
C ASP A 521 -14.73 -13.11 42.04
N SER A 522 -16.02 -13.42 41.83
CA SER A 522 -16.54 -14.78 41.90
C SER A 522 -16.29 -15.55 40.61
N SER A 523 -16.08 -16.87 40.73
CA SER A 523 -15.99 -17.81 39.61
C SER A 523 -17.07 -17.52 38.57
N VAL A 524 -16.66 -17.13 37.36
CA VAL A 524 -17.57 -16.82 36.24
C VAL A 524 -18.47 -18.02 35.98
N SER A 525 -19.79 -17.79 35.93
CA SER A 525 -20.72 -18.88 35.68
C SER A 525 -20.49 -19.49 34.30
N PRO A 526 -20.77 -20.79 34.07
CA PRO A 526 -20.62 -21.39 32.75
C PRO A 526 -21.42 -20.65 31.65
N GLY A 527 -22.59 -20.10 32.01
CA GLY A 527 -23.42 -19.31 31.10
C GLY A 527 -22.78 -17.97 30.73
N ASP A 528 -22.20 -17.27 31.71
CA ASP A 528 -21.48 -16.01 31.46
C ASP A 528 -20.24 -16.26 30.59
N ALA A 529 -19.50 -17.35 30.85
CA ALA A 529 -18.35 -17.73 30.03
C ALA A 529 -18.73 -18.05 28.58
N GLU A 530 -19.88 -18.71 28.36
CA GLU A 530 -20.42 -18.96 27.02
C GLU A 530 -20.87 -17.66 26.34
N GLN A 531 -21.53 -16.75 27.08
CA GLN A 531 -21.92 -15.44 26.57
C GLN A 531 -20.70 -14.60 26.17
N LEU A 532 -19.63 -14.59 26.98
CA LEU A 532 -18.37 -13.91 26.65
C LEU A 532 -17.79 -14.48 25.36
N ARG A 533 -17.68 -15.81 25.22
CA ARG A 533 -17.18 -16.45 23.99
C ARG A 533 -18.05 -16.10 22.78
N SER A 534 -19.37 -16.06 22.95
CA SER A 534 -20.32 -15.66 21.91
C SER A 534 -20.07 -14.22 21.45
N LEU A 535 -19.92 -13.27 22.38
CA LEU A 535 -19.61 -11.87 22.07
C LEU A 535 -18.25 -11.72 21.36
N CYS A 536 -17.24 -12.47 21.80
CA CYS A 536 -15.90 -12.44 21.18
C CYS A 536 -15.91 -12.98 19.75
N SER A 537 -16.81 -13.91 19.43
CA SER A 537 -16.95 -14.47 18.08
C SER A 537 -17.68 -13.54 17.09
N ARG A 538 -18.27 -12.44 17.57
CA ARG A 538 -18.94 -11.45 16.72
C ARG A 538 -17.94 -10.68 15.89
N ASP A 539 -18.37 -10.26 14.70
CA ASP A 539 -17.52 -9.55 13.76
C ASP A 539 -17.10 -8.15 14.27
N PRO A 540 -16.02 -7.55 13.75
CA PRO A 540 -15.52 -6.25 14.20
C PRO A 540 -16.53 -5.09 14.11
N LEU A 541 -17.50 -5.16 13.19
CA LEU A 541 -18.53 -4.14 13.00
C LEU A 541 -19.81 -4.43 13.80
N TYR A 542 -19.81 -5.43 14.67
CA TYR A 542 -20.91 -5.66 15.59
C TYR A 542 -20.99 -4.54 16.63
N GLU A 543 -22.11 -3.81 16.62
CA GLU A 543 -22.39 -2.76 17.58
C GLU A 543 -22.77 -3.37 18.94
N LEU A 544 -21.92 -3.17 19.94
CA LEU A 544 -22.18 -3.60 21.31
C LEU A 544 -23.24 -2.70 21.96
N SER A 545 -24.25 -3.32 22.55
CA SER A 545 -25.18 -2.61 23.43
C SER A 545 -24.51 -2.17 24.73
N GLU A 546 -25.03 -1.14 25.39
CA GLU A 546 -24.49 -0.67 26.68
C GLU A 546 -24.53 -1.76 27.76
N GLN A 547 -25.52 -2.67 27.73
CA GLN A 547 -25.55 -3.82 28.63
C GLN A 547 -24.40 -4.80 28.37
N GLU A 548 -24.05 -5.03 27.10
CA GLU A 548 -22.92 -5.90 26.72
C GLU A 548 -21.58 -5.26 27.07
N LYS A 549 -21.43 -3.94 26.89
CA LYS A 549 -20.24 -3.20 27.33
C LYS A 549 -20.06 -3.28 28.84
N ASP A 550 -21.12 -3.04 29.61
CA ASP A 550 -21.11 -3.19 31.07
C ASP A 550 -20.76 -4.62 31.48
N PHE A 551 -21.30 -5.62 30.78
CA PHE A 551 -21.03 -7.03 31.03
C PHE A 551 -19.57 -7.41 30.75
N LEU A 552 -19.00 -6.96 29.63
CA LEU A 552 -17.58 -7.17 29.29
C LEU A 552 -16.67 -6.50 30.33
N TRP A 553 -16.94 -5.24 30.68
CA TRP A 553 -16.14 -4.51 31.66
C TRP A 553 -16.20 -5.12 33.06
N ARG A 554 -17.37 -5.60 33.49
CA ARG A 554 -17.56 -6.34 34.76
C ARG A 554 -16.67 -7.59 34.85
N HIS A 555 -16.46 -8.27 33.71
CA HIS A 555 -15.69 -9.52 33.61
C HIS A 555 -14.27 -9.33 33.04
N ARG A 556 -13.76 -8.09 32.97
CA ARG A 556 -12.47 -7.73 32.34
C ARG A 556 -11.28 -8.58 32.78
N HIS A 557 -11.22 -9.01 34.04
CA HIS A 557 -10.16 -9.90 34.54
C HIS A 557 -10.28 -11.32 34.00
N TYR A 558 -11.50 -11.84 33.78
CA TYR A 558 -11.70 -13.15 33.14
C TYR A 558 -11.43 -13.11 31.64
N CYS A 559 -11.69 -11.98 30.99
CA CYS A 559 -11.41 -11.76 29.56
C CYS A 559 -9.94 -12.02 29.18
N VAL A 560 -9.00 -11.88 30.13
CA VAL A 560 -7.58 -12.25 29.95
C VAL A 560 -7.41 -13.73 29.54
N ASN A 561 -8.32 -14.62 29.97
CA ASN A 561 -8.32 -16.04 29.58
C ASN A 561 -8.86 -16.28 28.15
N ILE A 562 -9.36 -15.24 27.48
CA ILE A 562 -9.86 -15.24 26.11
C ILE A 562 -9.20 -14.06 25.40
N PRO A 563 -7.90 -14.15 25.02
CA PRO A 563 -7.14 -13.00 24.55
C PRO A 563 -7.78 -12.27 23.35
N GLU A 564 -8.51 -13.00 22.50
CA GLU A 564 -9.24 -12.47 21.34
C GLU A 564 -10.43 -11.58 21.73
N SER A 565 -10.82 -11.54 23.00
CA SER A 565 -11.85 -10.64 23.54
C SER A 565 -11.40 -9.18 23.59
N LEU A 566 -10.09 -8.91 23.50
CA LEU A 566 -9.51 -7.59 23.74
C LEU A 566 -10.14 -6.46 22.93
N PRO A 567 -10.38 -6.58 21.60
CA PRO A 567 -10.98 -5.48 20.84
C PRO A 567 -12.36 -5.09 21.37
N LYS A 568 -13.20 -6.08 21.71
CA LYS A 568 -14.55 -5.84 22.26
C LYS A 568 -14.49 -5.28 23.68
N LEU A 569 -13.53 -5.73 24.49
CA LEU A 569 -13.29 -5.17 25.82
C LEU A 569 -12.86 -3.69 25.73
N LEU A 570 -11.94 -3.36 24.82
CA LEU A 570 -11.46 -1.98 24.61
C LEU A 570 -12.57 -1.03 24.15
N LEU A 571 -13.49 -1.49 23.29
CA LEU A 571 -14.71 -0.74 22.91
C LEU A 571 -15.72 -0.62 24.06
N SER A 572 -15.55 -1.40 25.13
CA SER A 572 -16.39 -1.34 26.33
C SER A 572 -15.85 -0.39 27.39
N VAL A 573 -14.59 0.05 27.28
CA VAL A 573 -13.94 0.98 28.21
C VAL A 573 -14.56 2.37 28.08
N LYS A 574 -14.88 3.01 29.21
CA LYS A 574 -15.22 4.44 29.22
C LYS A 574 -13.94 5.27 29.15
N TRP A 575 -13.53 5.61 27.93
CA TRP A 575 -12.32 6.41 27.68
C TRP A 575 -12.35 7.84 28.24
N ASN A 576 -13.53 8.32 28.67
CA ASN A 576 -13.71 9.58 29.39
C ASN A 576 -13.69 9.39 30.93
N SER A 577 -13.11 8.29 31.42
CA SER A 577 -12.94 8.00 32.85
C SER A 577 -11.53 7.48 33.10
N ARG A 578 -10.70 8.27 33.79
CA ARG A 578 -9.32 7.84 34.12
C ARG A 578 -9.29 6.59 35.02
N ASP A 579 -10.35 6.39 35.82
CA ASP A 579 -10.49 5.24 36.71
C ASP A 579 -10.61 3.92 35.92
N GLU A 580 -11.31 3.92 34.77
CA GLU A 580 -11.38 2.74 33.89
C GLU A 580 -10.14 2.60 33.00
N VAL A 581 -9.66 3.71 32.42
CA VAL A 581 -8.50 3.70 31.52
C VAL A 581 -7.23 3.19 32.24
N SER A 582 -6.98 3.64 33.46
CA SER A 582 -5.83 3.20 34.26
C SER A 582 -5.86 1.69 34.54
N GLN A 583 -7.04 1.13 34.87
CA GLN A 583 -7.20 -0.32 35.05
C GLN A 583 -6.96 -1.08 33.74
N MET A 584 -7.47 -0.57 32.61
CA MET A 584 -7.24 -1.18 31.29
C MET A 584 -5.75 -1.20 30.93
N TYR A 585 -5.01 -0.12 31.24
CA TYR A 585 -3.56 -0.08 31.00
C TYR A 585 -2.83 -1.14 31.82
N CYS A 586 -3.19 -1.38 33.08
CA CYS A 586 -2.63 -2.48 33.87
C CYS A 586 -2.96 -3.85 33.26
N LEU A 587 -4.21 -4.07 32.81
CA LEU A 587 -4.60 -5.30 32.13
C LEU A 587 -3.81 -5.54 30.84
N LEU A 588 -3.54 -4.51 30.03
CA LEU A 588 -2.77 -4.62 28.79
C LEU A 588 -1.31 -5.04 29.00
N LYS A 589 -0.72 -4.74 30.16
CA LYS A 589 0.66 -5.16 30.49
C LYS A 589 0.74 -6.68 30.68
N GLU A 590 -0.29 -7.25 31.28
CA GLU A 590 -0.40 -8.69 31.57
C GLU A 590 -1.16 -9.47 30.49
N TRP A 591 -1.72 -8.78 29.49
CA TRP A 591 -2.55 -9.41 28.46
C TRP A 591 -1.75 -10.41 27.61
N PRO A 592 -2.24 -11.65 27.42
CA PRO A 592 -1.58 -12.64 26.56
C PRO A 592 -1.53 -12.17 25.11
N LEU A 593 -0.43 -12.47 24.41
CA LEU A 593 -0.30 -12.10 23.01
C LEU A 593 -1.36 -12.77 22.14
N MET A 594 -1.84 -12.03 21.14
CA MET A 594 -2.86 -12.46 20.21
C MET A 594 -2.25 -12.89 18.87
N GLU A 595 -3.01 -13.66 18.09
CA GLU A 595 -2.66 -13.93 16.70
C GLU A 595 -2.53 -12.61 15.90
N PRO A 596 -1.52 -12.48 15.01
CA PRO A 596 -1.26 -11.23 14.28
C PRO A 596 -2.48 -10.70 13.53
N GLU A 597 -3.25 -11.57 12.88
CA GLU A 597 -4.46 -11.19 12.13
C GLU A 597 -5.55 -10.57 13.00
N SER A 598 -5.65 -10.97 14.28
CA SER A 598 -6.56 -10.37 15.25
C SER A 598 -5.99 -9.06 15.80
N ALA A 599 -4.68 -9.01 16.05
CA ALA A 599 -4.00 -7.81 16.53
C ALA A 599 -4.02 -6.66 15.50
N LEU A 600 -4.16 -6.95 14.21
CA LEU A 600 -4.33 -5.94 13.16
C LEU A 600 -5.54 -5.02 13.40
N GLU A 601 -6.62 -5.52 14.01
CA GLU A 601 -7.81 -4.72 14.36
C GLU A 601 -7.44 -3.52 15.24
N LEU A 602 -6.54 -3.73 16.20
CA LEU A 602 -6.09 -2.75 17.19
C LEU A 602 -5.23 -1.61 16.60
N LEU A 603 -4.96 -1.64 15.29
CA LEU A 603 -4.26 -0.59 14.56
C LEU A 603 -5.19 0.30 13.71
N ASP A 604 -6.49 0.01 13.66
CA ASP A 604 -7.47 0.82 12.94
C ASP A 604 -7.81 2.15 13.67
N CYS A 605 -8.67 2.97 13.07
CA CYS A 605 -9.02 4.28 13.62
C CYS A 605 -9.86 4.25 14.92
N ASN A 606 -10.42 3.11 15.31
CA ASN A 606 -11.18 2.95 16.55
C ASN A 606 -10.27 2.81 17.77
N PHE A 607 -9.02 2.39 17.57
CA PHE A 607 -8.04 2.16 18.64
C PHE A 607 -6.86 3.16 18.52
N PRO A 608 -7.05 4.45 18.85
CA PRO A 608 -6.00 5.47 18.77
C PRO A 608 -5.02 5.43 19.95
N ASP A 609 -5.31 4.64 20.99
CA ASP A 609 -4.55 4.65 22.24
C ASP A 609 -3.12 4.09 22.06
N PRO A 610 -2.08 4.81 22.54
CA PRO A 610 -0.69 4.37 22.38
C PRO A 610 -0.38 3.02 23.02
N MET A 611 -0.93 2.71 24.20
CA MET A 611 -0.66 1.44 24.90
C MET A 611 -1.32 0.26 24.17
N VAL A 612 -2.52 0.47 23.63
CA VAL A 612 -3.21 -0.52 22.78
C VAL A 612 -2.41 -0.78 21.50
N ARG A 613 -1.96 0.27 20.82
CA ARG A 613 -1.17 0.15 19.58
C ARG A 613 0.20 -0.49 19.81
N GLU A 614 0.83 -0.22 20.94
CA GLU A 614 2.08 -0.86 21.34
C GLU A 614 1.87 -2.36 21.62
N PHE A 615 0.78 -2.74 22.32
CA PHE A 615 0.41 -4.14 22.49
C PHE A 615 0.17 -4.84 21.13
N ALA A 616 -0.57 -4.20 20.23
CA ALA A 616 -0.80 -4.72 18.88
C ALA A 616 0.54 -4.97 18.15
N LEU A 617 1.47 -4.02 18.25
CA LEU A 617 2.80 -4.18 17.67
C LEU A 617 3.60 -5.33 18.32
N ARG A 618 3.53 -5.52 19.65
CA ARG A 618 4.17 -6.67 20.32
C ARG A 618 3.67 -7.99 19.72
N CYS A 619 2.38 -8.11 19.44
CA CYS A 619 1.81 -9.28 18.77
C CYS A 619 2.38 -9.46 17.35
N LEU A 620 2.46 -8.38 16.56
CA LEU A 620 3.03 -8.44 15.21
C LEU A 620 4.51 -8.80 15.21
N VAL A 621 5.33 -8.22 16.10
CA VAL A 621 6.77 -8.48 16.18
C VAL A 621 7.05 -9.95 16.48
N GLN A 622 6.23 -10.59 17.31
CA GLN A 622 6.44 -11.99 17.70
C GLN A 622 5.80 -12.99 16.72
N GLY A 623 4.62 -12.71 16.19
CA GLY A 623 3.87 -13.67 15.37
C GLY A 623 3.91 -13.43 13.86
N LEU A 624 4.20 -12.21 13.38
CA LEU A 624 4.09 -11.87 11.96
C LEU A 624 5.37 -12.22 11.19
N THR A 625 5.29 -13.24 10.33
CA THR A 625 6.36 -13.60 9.41
C THR A 625 6.57 -12.54 8.33
N ASP A 626 7.75 -12.46 7.72
CA ASP A 626 8.02 -11.55 6.59
C ASP A 626 7.09 -11.81 5.38
N ASP A 627 6.59 -13.04 5.23
CA ASP A 627 5.59 -13.41 4.22
C ASP A 627 4.25 -12.72 4.49
N LYS A 628 3.72 -12.85 5.72
CA LYS A 628 2.47 -12.19 6.13
C LYS A 628 2.62 -10.67 6.20
N LEU A 629 3.77 -10.16 6.65
CA LEU A 629 4.08 -8.74 6.61
C LEU A 629 4.02 -8.21 5.18
N SER A 630 4.67 -8.89 4.23
CA SER A 630 4.58 -8.52 2.80
C SER A 630 3.14 -8.58 2.28
N GLN A 631 2.34 -9.52 2.78
CA GLN A 631 0.93 -9.68 2.40
C GLN A 631 0.03 -8.57 2.96
N TYR A 632 0.29 -8.03 4.15
CA TYR A 632 -0.51 -6.98 4.80
C TYR A 632 0.15 -5.59 4.77
N LEU A 633 1.26 -5.44 4.05
CA LEU A 633 2.06 -4.21 4.02
C LEU A 633 1.26 -2.99 3.56
N LEU A 634 0.32 -3.18 2.61
CA LEU A 634 -0.56 -2.11 2.15
C LEU A 634 -1.34 -1.50 3.32
N GLN A 635 -2.03 -2.33 4.11
CA GLN A 635 -2.78 -1.92 5.30
C GLN A 635 -1.86 -1.29 6.34
N LEU A 636 -0.71 -1.92 6.62
CA LEU A 636 0.24 -1.44 7.63
C LEU A 636 0.81 -0.06 7.29
N VAL A 637 0.99 0.25 6.00
CA VAL A 637 1.36 1.61 5.55
C VAL A 637 0.18 2.58 5.72
N GLN A 638 -1.06 2.16 5.43
CA GLN A 638 -2.24 3.01 5.59
C GLN A 638 -2.49 3.41 7.05
N VAL A 639 -2.31 2.50 7.99
CA VAL A 639 -2.57 2.80 9.42
C VAL A 639 -1.58 3.79 10.04
N LEU A 640 -0.42 4.03 9.41
CA LEU A 640 0.50 5.10 9.82
C LEU A 640 -0.16 6.49 9.76
N LYS A 641 -1.28 6.63 9.04
CA LYS A 641 -2.09 7.85 8.97
C LYS A 641 -2.90 8.08 10.25
N TYR A 642 -3.20 7.03 11.00
CA TYR A 642 -3.91 7.09 12.28
C TYR A 642 -2.98 7.32 13.47
N GLU A 643 -1.68 7.09 13.30
CA GLU A 643 -0.69 7.40 14.32
C GLU A 643 -0.70 8.90 14.64
N MET A 644 -0.75 9.22 15.94
CA MET A 644 -0.86 10.60 16.41
C MET A 644 0.40 11.42 16.13
N TYR A 645 1.57 10.77 16.21
CA TYR A 645 2.89 11.41 16.14
C TYR A 645 3.75 10.77 15.05
N LEU A 646 4.72 11.54 14.56
CA LEU A 646 5.66 11.10 13.52
C LEU A 646 6.49 9.91 14.00
N ASP A 647 7.04 10.02 15.21
CA ASP A 647 7.79 8.97 15.87
C ASP A 647 6.83 8.07 16.66
N ASN A 648 6.73 6.81 16.27
CA ASN A 648 5.91 5.82 16.95
C ASN A 648 6.47 4.41 16.72
N PRO A 649 6.11 3.43 17.56
CA PRO A 649 6.63 2.07 17.46
C PRO A 649 6.37 1.41 16.10
N LEU A 650 5.20 1.62 15.49
CA LEU A 650 4.84 1.01 14.20
C LEU A 650 5.72 1.53 13.06
N ALA A 651 5.93 2.84 12.98
CA ALA A 651 6.81 3.46 11.99
C ALA A 651 8.25 2.92 12.11
N ARG A 652 8.76 2.79 13.34
CA ARG A 652 10.09 2.20 13.61
C ARG A 652 10.17 0.74 13.18
N PHE A 653 9.16 -0.07 13.49
CA PHE A 653 9.09 -1.47 13.08
C PHE A 653 9.09 -1.63 11.56
N LEU A 654 8.24 -0.88 10.85
CA LEU A 654 8.14 -0.97 9.40
C LEU A 654 9.42 -0.52 8.70
N ILE A 655 10.07 0.55 9.17
CA ILE A 655 11.38 0.97 8.65
C ILE A 655 12.43 -0.11 8.91
N LYS A 656 12.49 -0.67 10.12
CA LYS A 656 13.45 -1.74 10.45
C LYS A 656 13.29 -2.92 9.49
N LYS A 657 12.05 -3.42 9.32
CA LYS A 657 11.73 -4.52 8.40
C LYS A 657 12.02 -4.19 6.93
N ALA A 658 11.71 -2.97 6.49
CA ALA A 658 12.03 -2.50 5.14
C ALA A 658 13.55 -2.45 4.89
N LEU A 659 14.34 -2.13 5.92
CA LEU A 659 15.80 -2.04 5.84
C LEU A 659 16.51 -3.37 6.07
N THR A 660 15.85 -4.41 6.61
CA THR A 660 16.42 -5.76 6.75
C THR A 660 15.93 -6.77 5.71
N ASN A 661 14.90 -6.41 4.93
CA ASN A 661 14.38 -7.21 3.83
C ASN A 661 14.10 -6.33 2.60
N GLN A 662 14.94 -6.39 1.56
CA GLN A 662 14.84 -5.50 0.39
C GLN A 662 13.53 -5.67 -0.39
N ARG A 663 12.90 -6.86 -0.37
CA ARG A 663 11.59 -7.06 -0.98
C ARG A 663 10.49 -6.30 -0.24
N ILE A 664 10.51 -6.31 1.09
CA ILE A 664 9.60 -5.48 1.89
C ILE A 664 9.92 -4.00 1.67
N GLY A 665 11.20 -3.63 1.68
CA GLY A 665 11.67 -2.27 1.41
C GLY A 665 11.22 -1.71 0.06
N HIS A 666 11.22 -2.54 -0.99
CA HIS A 666 10.74 -2.18 -2.33
C HIS A 666 9.27 -1.73 -2.32
N PHE A 667 8.38 -2.54 -1.76
CA PHE A 667 6.96 -2.21 -1.71
C PHE A 667 6.64 -1.14 -0.66
N PHE A 668 7.39 -1.09 0.45
CA PHE A 668 7.31 0.01 1.43
C PHE A 668 7.60 1.35 0.77
N PHE A 669 8.66 1.44 -0.04
CA PHE A 669 8.98 2.62 -0.83
C PHE A 669 7.83 2.99 -1.76
N TRP A 670 7.34 2.06 -2.59
CA TRP A 670 6.31 2.38 -3.59
C TRP A 670 4.94 2.72 -2.97
N HIS A 671 4.56 2.10 -1.85
CA HIS A 671 3.32 2.43 -1.14
C HIS A 671 3.37 3.82 -0.48
N LEU A 672 4.52 4.25 0.06
CA LEU A 672 4.69 5.61 0.56
C LEU A 672 4.79 6.62 -0.59
N LYS A 673 5.58 6.31 -1.62
CA LYS A 673 5.85 7.18 -2.76
C LYS A 673 4.59 7.50 -3.56
N SER A 674 3.71 6.52 -3.75
CA SER A 674 2.47 6.70 -4.51
C SER A 674 1.55 7.76 -3.88
N GLU A 675 1.64 7.97 -2.57
CA GLU A 675 0.81 8.91 -1.81
C GLU A 675 1.47 10.27 -1.52
N MET A 676 2.69 10.53 -2.03
CA MET A 676 3.38 11.80 -1.82
C MET A 676 2.64 13.02 -2.42
N HIS A 677 1.72 12.78 -3.36
CA HIS A 677 0.83 13.82 -3.91
C HIS A 677 -0.20 14.29 -2.86
N ASN A 678 -0.61 13.42 -1.93
CA ASN A 678 -1.61 13.70 -0.92
C ASN A 678 -1.02 14.54 0.24
N LYS A 679 -1.49 15.78 0.37
CA LYS A 679 -0.95 16.74 1.35
C LYS A 679 -1.19 16.38 2.81
N THR A 680 -2.19 15.54 3.09
CA THR A 680 -2.45 15.05 4.46
C THR A 680 -1.30 14.18 5.01
N VAL A 681 -0.55 13.49 4.12
CA VAL A 681 0.49 12.53 4.52
C VAL A 681 1.87 12.84 3.98
N SER A 682 1.99 13.72 2.97
CA SER A 682 3.25 14.05 2.30
C SER A 682 4.41 14.39 3.25
N ARG A 683 4.14 15.06 4.38
CA ARG A 683 5.14 15.33 5.42
C ARG A 683 5.62 14.05 6.10
N ARG A 684 4.70 13.25 6.64
CA ARG A 684 5.00 11.99 7.35
C ARG A 684 5.70 11.01 6.43
N PHE A 685 5.14 10.75 5.25
CA PHE A 685 5.68 9.79 4.30
C PHE A 685 6.99 10.26 3.69
N GLY A 686 7.15 11.56 3.44
CA GLY A 686 8.42 12.13 2.99
C GLY A 686 9.56 11.94 4.00
N LEU A 687 9.30 12.13 5.29
CA LEU A 687 10.28 11.90 6.35
C LEU A 687 10.63 10.41 6.53
N LEU A 688 9.65 9.51 6.42
CA LEU A 688 9.89 8.06 6.44
C LEU A 688 10.72 7.60 5.23
N LEU A 689 10.40 8.12 4.04
CA LEU A 689 11.15 7.86 2.82
C LEU A 689 12.58 8.41 2.92
N GLU A 690 12.78 9.60 3.50
CA GLU A 690 14.12 10.14 3.75
C GLU A 690 14.96 9.15 4.58
N ALA A 691 14.42 8.68 5.71
CA ALA A 691 15.10 7.72 6.58
C ALA A 691 15.41 6.39 5.86
N PHE A 692 14.44 5.86 5.11
CA PHE A 692 14.62 4.63 4.33
C PHE A 692 15.67 4.79 3.24
N CYS A 693 15.57 5.84 2.40
CA CYS A 693 16.49 6.08 1.29
C CYS A 693 17.93 6.37 1.76
N ARG A 694 18.11 6.94 2.95
CA ARG A 694 19.45 7.09 3.57
C ARG A 694 20.11 5.76 3.93
N ALA A 695 19.32 4.72 4.22
CA ALA A 695 19.82 3.48 4.81
C ALA A 695 19.61 2.23 3.92
N CYS A 696 18.88 2.31 2.81
CA CYS A 696 18.65 1.17 1.90
C CYS A 696 19.88 0.82 1.02
N GLY A 697 20.99 1.55 1.17
CA GLY A 697 22.24 1.28 0.48
C GLY A 697 22.14 1.52 -1.03
N MET A 698 22.78 0.65 -1.83
CA MET A 698 22.75 0.79 -3.30
C MET A 698 21.35 0.60 -3.90
N TYR A 699 20.38 0.08 -3.15
CA TYR A 699 19.02 -0.05 -3.64
C TYR A 699 18.40 1.29 -4.01
N LEU A 700 18.84 2.40 -3.39
CA LEU A 700 18.45 3.76 -3.77
C LEU A 700 18.70 4.03 -5.26
N LYS A 701 19.80 3.55 -5.82
CA LYS A 701 20.12 3.72 -7.25
C LYS A 701 19.14 2.95 -8.14
N HIS A 702 18.78 1.72 -7.75
CA HIS A 702 17.77 0.94 -8.46
C HIS A 702 16.39 1.61 -8.42
N LEU A 703 15.99 2.13 -7.25
CA LEU A 703 14.75 2.88 -7.07
C LEU A 703 14.75 4.16 -7.92
N ASN A 704 15.85 4.91 -7.96
CA ASN A 704 15.97 6.11 -8.80
C ASN A 704 15.80 5.79 -10.29
N ARG A 705 16.40 4.69 -10.78
CA ARG A 705 16.18 4.27 -12.17
C ARG A 705 14.73 3.88 -12.46
N GLN A 706 14.05 3.25 -11.51
CA GLN A 706 12.62 3.00 -11.65
C GLN A 706 11.81 4.30 -11.68
N VAL A 707 12.06 5.22 -10.74
CA VAL A 707 11.37 6.53 -10.67
C VAL A 707 11.56 7.32 -11.96
N GLU A 708 12.78 7.35 -12.50
CA GLU A 708 13.08 7.99 -13.77
C GLU A 708 12.30 7.37 -14.94
N ALA A 709 12.28 6.04 -15.04
CA ALA A 709 11.50 5.32 -16.04
C ALA A 709 10.01 5.67 -15.94
N MET A 710 9.46 5.72 -14.72
CA MET A 710 8.05 6.06 -14.50
C MET A 710 7.76 7.52 -14.87
N ASP A 711 8.62 8.46 -14.51
CA ASP A 711 8.49 9.88 -14.88
C ASP A 711 8.47 10.06 -16.41
N LYS A 712 9.34 9.35 -17.16
CA LYS A 712 9.34 9.37 -18.64
C LYS A 712 8.03 8.82 -19.23
N LEU A 713 7.44 7.78 -18.64
CA LEU A 713 6.15 7.21 -19.07
C LEU A 713 4.96 8.13 -18.72
N VAL A 714 4.98 8.80 -17.56
CA VAL A 714 3.98 9.82 -17.19
C VAL A 714 3.99 10.95 -18.21
N ASN A 715 5.15 11.55 -18.50
CA ASN A 715 5.29 12.59 -19.52
C ASN A 715 4.76 12.18 -20.89
N LEU A 716 5.13 10.98 -21.34
CA LEU A 716 4.73 10.46 -22.63
C LEU A 716 3.21 10.30 -22.72
N THR A 717 2.58 9.76 -21.68
CA THR A 717 1.13 9.57 -21.63
C THR A 717 0.36 10.87 -21.43
N ASP A 718 0.89 11.84 -20.69
CA ASP A 718 0.28 13.16 -20.55
C ASP A 718 0.28 13.92 -21.88
N THR A 719 1.39 13.88 -22.63
CA THR A 719 1.47 14.44 -23.98
C THR A 719 0.46 13.76 -24.91
N LEU A 720 0.33 12.42 -24.84
CA LEU A 720 -0.66 11.68 -25.60
C LEU A 720 -2.10 12.07 -25.24
N LYS A 721 -2.40 12.35 -23.97
CA LYS A 721 -3.75 12.68 -23.46
C LYS A 721 -4.13 14.14 -23.63
N GLN A 722 -3.16 15.05 -23.73
CA GLN A 722 -3.38 16.49 -23.85
C GLN A 722 -3.21 16.95 -25.30
N GLU A 723 -1.99 16.88 -25.82
CA GLU A 723 -1.63 17.44 -27.13
C GLU A 723 -2.07 16.56 -28.30
N LYS A 724 -1.97 15.23 -28.13
CA LYS A 724 -2.32 14.26 -29.18
C LYS A 724 -3.70 13.64 -29.00
N LYS A 725 -4.58 14.30 -28.24
CA LYS A 725 -5.90 13.76 -27.88
C LYS A 725 -6.82 13.56 -29.10
N ASP A 726 -6.82 14.49 -30.05
CA ASP A 726 -7.74 14.45 -31.20
C ASP A 726 -7.14 13.75 -32.44
N GLU A 727 -5.89 13.31 -32.32
CA GLU A 727 -5.16 12.63 -33.41
C GLU A 727 -5.58 11.16 -33.55
N THR A 728 -5.44 10.60 -34.75
CA THR A 728 -5.74 9.18 -34.99
C THR A 728 -4.78 8.26 -34.23
N GLN A 729 -5.21 7.04 -33.90
CA GLN A 729 -4.35 6.06 -33.23
C GLN A 729 -3.07 5.76 -34.03
N LYS A 730 -3.14 5.83 -35.37
CA LYS A 730 -1.96 5.68 -36.24
C LYS A 730 -0.93 6.78 -36.01
N THR A 731 -1.36 8.05 -35.92
CA THR A 731 -0.44 9.16 -35.65
C THR A 731 0.12 9.09 -34.23
N GLN A 732 -0.72 8.74 -33.25
CA GLN A 732 -0.29 8.55 -31.86
C GLN A 732 0.76 7.43 -31.73
N MET A 733 0.57 6.32 -32.45
CA MET A 733 1.55 5.23 -32.50
C MET A 733 2.87 5.65 -33.14
N LYS A 734 2.82 6.44 -34.22
CA LYS A 734 4.05 7.00 -34.82
C LYS A 734 4.80 7.88 -33.82
N PHE A 735 4.08 8.76 -33.11
CA PHE A 735 4.65 9.60 -32.06
C PHE A 735 5.27 8.77 -30.92
N LEU A 736 4.59 7.71 -30.46
CA LEU A 736 5.09 6.81 -29.43
C LEU A 736 6.43 6.20 -29.83
N VAL A 737 6.50 5.57 -31.00
CA VAL A 737 7.71 4.90 -31.48
C VAL A 737 8.85 5.90 -31.67
N GLU A 738 8.57 7.07 -32.26
CA GLU A 738 9.56 8.13 -32.44
C GLU A 738 10.13 8.64 -31.10
N HIS A 739 9.27 8.87 -30.10
CA HIS A 739 9.72 9.34 -28.79
C HIS A 739 10.48 8.26 -28.01
N MET A 740 9.97 7.04 -27.97
CA MET A 740 10.62 5.94 -27.24
C MET A 740 11.94 5.53 -27.88
N SER A 741 12.15 5.77 -29.17
CA SER A 741 13.43 5.51 -29.86
C SER A 741 14.52 6.53 -29.53
N ARG A 742 14.21 7.62 -28.81
CA ARG A 742 15.21 8.63 -28.46
C ARG A 742 16.21 8.09 -27.43
N PRO A 743 17.49 8.54 -27.48
CA PRO A 743 18.52 8.00 -26.60
C PRO A 743 18.24 8.20 -25.11
N ASP A 744 17.56 9.28 -24.70
CA ASP A 744 17.21 9.52 -23.29
C ASP A 744 16.09 8.58 -22.80
N TYR A 745 15.10 8.29 -23.65
CA TYR A 745 14.06 7.30 -23.35
C TYR A 745 14.61 5.87 -23.33
N MET A 746 15.45 5.50 -24.29
CA MET A 746 16.06 4.17 -24.36
C MET A 746 16.96 3.89 -23.14
N GLU A 747 17.70 4.88 -22.64
CA GLU A 747 18.53 4.72 -21.44
C GLU A 747 17.67 4.59 -20.16
N ALA A 748 16.66 5.44 -20.01
CA ALA A 748 15.78 5.41 -18.84
C ALA A 748 14.87 4.17 -18.80
N LEU A 749 14.38 3.70 -19.95
CA LEU A 749 13.42 2.60 -20.04
C LEU A 749 14.04 1.22 -20.25
N GLN A 750 15.37 1.05 -20.17
CA GLN A 750 16.01 -0.26 -20.35
C GLN A 750 17.01 -0.57 -19.25
N GLY A 751 17.19 -1.86 -18.95
CA GLY A 751 18.19 -2.35 -18.00
C GLY A 751 17.91 -2.00 -16.54
N PHE A 752 16.64 -1.97 -16.10
CA PHE A 752 16.26 -1.70 -14.71
C PHE A 752 15.39 -2.83 -14.16
N VAL A 753 15.09 -2.84 -12.85
CA VAL A 753 14.26 -3.89 -12.23
C VAL A 753 12.79 -3.48 -12.19
N SER A 754 11.88 -4.42 -12.46
CA SER A 754 10.44 -4.14 -12.54
C SER A 754 9.88 -3.69 -11.19
N PRO A 755 9.12 -2.58 -11.13
CA PRO A 755 8.45 -2.18 -9.90
C PRO A 755 7.35 -3.16 -9.44
N LEU A 756 6.77 -3.95 -10.35
CA LEU A 756 5.78 -4.97 -9.97
C LEU A 756 6.41 -6.15 -9.23
N ASN A 757 7.64 -6.52 -9.59
CA ASN A 757 8.39 -7.57 -8.93
C ASN A 757 9.91 -7.36 -9.14
N PRO A 758 10.66 -6.97 -8.09
CA PRO A 758 12.06 -6.58 -8.22
C PRO A 758 13.00 -7.75 -8.57
N VAL A 759 12.53 -9.01 -8.55
CA VAL A 759 13.30 -10.17 -9.02
C VAL A 759 13.30 -10.28 -10.56
N HIS A 760 12.46 -9.51 -11.25
CA HIS A 760 12.39 -9.47 -12.71
C HIS A 760 13.17 -8.26 -13.25
N GLN A 761 14.25 -8.53 -13.97
CA GLN A 761 14.96 -7.50 -14.73
C GLN A 761 14.21 -7.18 -16.04
N LEU A 762 14.20 -5.90 -16.40
CA LEU A 762 13.68 -5.38 -17.66
C LEU A 762 14.87 -4.99 -18.53
N GLY A 763 15.19 -5.81 -19.52
CA GLY A 763 16.33 -5.65 -20.42
C GLY A 763 16.04 -4.64 -21.54
N ASN A 764 16.33 -5.03 -22.78
CA ASN A 764 16.06 -4.18 -23.93
C ASN A 764 14.56 -4.06 -24.21
N LEU A 765 14.13 -2.90 -24.65
CA LEU A 765 12.74 -2.64 -25.00
C LEU A 765 12.46 -3.12 -26.42
N ARG A 766 11.40 -3.92 -26.58
CA ARG A 766 10.94 -4.43 -27.87
C ARG A 766 9.88 -3.49 -28.45
N LEU A 767 10.36 -2.43 -29.08
CA LEU A 767 9.51 -1.35 -29.59
C LEU A 767 8.43 -1.83 -30.57
N GLU A 768 8.71 -2.88 -31.33
CA GLU A 768 7.78 -3.48 -32.29
C GLU A 768 6.54 -4.12 -31.62
N GLU A 769 6.66 -4.52 -30.35
CA GLU A 769 5.57 -5.10 -29.56
C GLU A 769 4.88 -4.05 -28.65
N CYS A 770 5.48 -2.87 -28.49
CA CYS A 770 4.97 -1.78 -27.68
C CYS A 770 3.81 -1.06 -28.41
N ARG A 771 2.72 -0.76 -27.69
CA ARG A 771 1.52 -0.15 -28.30
C ARG A 771 0.65 0.63 -27.34
N ILE A 772 -0.11 1.58 -27.88
CA ILE A 772 -1.20 2.27 -27.17
C ILE A 772 -2.45 1.40 -27.26
N MET A 773 -3.01 1.01 -26.12
CA MET A 773 -4.26 0.26 -26.05
C MET A 773 -5.46 1.15 -26.40
N SER A 774 -6.51 0.55 -26.97
CA SER A 774 -7.70 1.26 -27.48
C SER A 774 -8.65 1.84 -26.41
N SER A 775 -8.33 1.67 -25.13
CA SER A 775 -9.13 2.25 -24.03
C SER A 775 -9.05 3.77 -24.02
N ALA A 776 -10.11 4.43 -23.54
CA ALA A 776 -10.22 5.89 -23.47
C ALA A 776 -9.06 6.56 -22.71
N LYS A 777 -8.50 5.87 -21.72
CA LYS A 777 -7.36 6.35 -20.90
C LYS A 777 -6.00 6.14 -21.56
N ARG A 778 -5.95 5.54 -22.76
CA ARG A 778 -4.74 5.25 -23.55
C ARG A 778 -3.61 4.57 -22.76
N PRO A 779 -3.87 3.42 -22.10
CA PRO A 779 -2.80 2.66 -21.44
C PRO A 779 -1.71 2.26 -22.45
N LEU A 780 -0.46 2.24 -22.00
CA LEU A 780 0.66 1.76 -22.79
C LEU A 780 0.90 0.28 -22.49
N TRP A 781 0.92 -0.55 -23.52
CA TRP A 781 1.43 -1.91 -23.46
C TRP A 781 2.92 -1.87 -23.77
N LEU A 782 3.74 -2.25 -22.80
CA LEU A 782 5.20 -2.20 -22.87
C LEU A 782 5.77 -3.62 -22.81
N ASN A 783 6.83 -3.88 -23.58
CA ASN A 783 7.43 -5.20 -23.72
C ASN A 783 8.95 -5.10 -23.64
N TRP A 784 9.56 -5.83 -22.71
CA TRP A 784 11.01 -5.92 -22.53
C TRP A 784 11.51 -7.34 -22.72
N GLU A 785 12.73 -7.48 -23.21
CA GLU A 785 13.49 -8.72 -23.11
C GLU A 785 13.84 -9.02 -21.65
N ASN A 786 13.81 -10.30 -21.27
CA ASN A 786 14.36 -10.77 -20.01
C ASN A 786 15.86 -11.07 -20.20
N PRO A 787 16.76 -10.28 -19.57
CA PRO A 787 18.20 -10.41 -19.79
C PRO A 787 18.83 -11.62 -19.08
N ASP A 788 18.07 -12.38 -18.27
CA ASP A 788 18.60 -13.56 -17.59
C ASP A 788 19.12 -14.62 -18.58
N ILE A 789 20.27 -15.20 -18.28
CA ILE A 789 20.93 -16.20 -19.12
C ILE A 789 20.10 -17.48 -19.32
N MET A 790 19.10 -17.72 -18.47
CA MET A 790 18.15 -18.84 -18.54
C MET A 790 16.70 -18.36 -18.78
N SER A 791 16.50 -17.18 -19.40
CA SER A 791 15.17 -16.60 -19.63
C SER A 791 14.22 -17.51 -20.41
N GLU A 792 14.74 -18.40 -21.26
CA GLU A 792 13.93 -19.36 -22.03
C GLU A 792 13.18 -20.38 -21.16
N LEU A 793 13.60 -20.57 -19.90
CA LEU A 793 13.01 -21.52 -18.97
C LEU A 793 11.88 -20.93 -18.10
N LEU A 794 11.69 -19.60 -18.14
CA LEU A 794 10.66 -18.91 -17.37
C LEU A 794 9.79 -18.01 -18.27
N PHE A 795 10.39 -16.96 -18.83
CA PHE A 795 9.82 -16.11 -19.87
C PHE A 795 10.93 -15.31 -20.55
N THR A 796 10.88 -15.21 -21.88
CA THR A 796 11.84 -14.43 -22.68
C THR A 796 11.49 -12.95 -22.77
N ASN A 797 10.20 -12.62 -22.62
CA ASN A 797 9.67 -11.26 -22.65
C ASN A 797 8.95 -10.94 -21.34
N ASN A 798 9.00 -9.71 -20.87
CA ASN A 798 8.23 -9.19 -19.75
C ASN A 798 7.29 -8.10 -20.26
N GLU A 799 6.00 -8.27 -20.02
CA GLU A 799 4.94 -7.42 -20.57
C GLU A 799 4.19 -6.74 -19.42
N ILE A 800 4.12 -5.41 -19.45
CA ILE A 800 3.49 -4.60 -18.41
C ILE A 800 2.62 -3.55 -19.08
N ILE A 801 1.43 -3.34 -18.52
CA ILE A 801 0.57 -2.21 -18.88
C ILE A 801 0.88 -1.05 -17.93
N PHE A 802 1.31 0.07 -18.50
CA PHE A 802 1.39 1.34 -17.79
C PHE A 802 0.08 2.12 -18.02
N LYS A 803 -0.59 2.51 -16.94
CA LYS A 803 -1.90 3.16 -17.00
C LYS A 803 -1.84 4.50 -16.25
N ASN A 804 -2.15 5.58 -16.97
CA ASN A 804 -2.24 6.94 -16.41
C ASN A 804 -3.67 7.47 -16.58
N GLY A 805 -4.37 7.66 -15.46
CA GLY A 805 -5.65 8.34 -15.38
C GLY A 805 -6.75 7.60 -14.60
N ASP A 806 -6.45 6.46 -13.98
CA ASP A 806 -7.38 5.70 -13.12
C ASP A 806 -6.69 5.37 -11.79
N ASP A 807 -7.45 5.38 -10.70
CA ASP A 807 -6.94 5.06 -9.36
C ASP A 807 -6.81 3.54 -9.16
N LEU A 808 -5.57 3.03 -9.28
CA LEU A 808 -5.29 1.60 -9.16
C LEU A 808 -5.26 1.07 -7.71
N ARG A 809 -5.43 1.92 -6.69
CA ARG A 809 -5.43 1.47 -5.29
C ARG A 809 -6.59 0.52 -5.00
N GLN A 810 -7.72 0.70 -5.68
CA GLN A 810 -8.87 -0.20 -5.57
C GLN A 810 -8.59 -1.59 -6.18
N ASP A 811 -7.98 -1.63 -7.37
CA ASP A 811 -7.55 -2.88 -7.99
C ASP A 811 -6.50 -3.59 -7.13
N MET A 812 -5.53 -2.85 -6.57
CA MET A 812 -4.52 -3.42 -5.66
C MET A 812 -5.16 -4.10 -4.45
N LEU A 813 -6.07 -3.42 -3.75
CA LEU A 813 -6.77 -4.00 -2.61
C LEU A 813 -7.57 -5.23 -3.04
N THR A 814 -8.35 -5.13 -4.13
CA THR A 814 -9.16 -6.26 -4.62
C THR A 814 -8.31 -7.49 -4.95
N LEU A 815 -7.19 -7.30 -5.66
CA LEU A 815 -6.26 -8.37 -6.02
C LEU A 815 -5.59 -8.99 -4.80
N GLN A 816 -5.23 -8.17 -3.81
CA GLN A 816 -4.70 -8.64 -2.52
C GLN A 816 -5.74 -9.48 -1.77
N ILE A 817 -7.00 -9.03 -1.71
CA ILE A 817 -8.10 -9.77 -1.09
C ILE A 817 -8.36 -11.10 -1.82
N ILE A 818 -8.38 -11.10 -3.15
CA ILE A 818 -8.50 -12.33 -3.96
C ILE A 818 -7.37 -13.32 -3.65
N LYS A 819 -6.13 -12.84 -3.48
CA LYS A 819 -5.00 -13.68 -3.10
C LYS A 819 -5.15 -14.27 -1.70
N ILE A 820 -5.67 -13.51 -0.74
CA ILE A 820 -5.98 -14.00 0.61
C ILE A 820 -7.08 -15.07 0.56
N MET A 821 -8.16 -14.85 -0.22
CA MET A 821 -9.22 -15.83 -0.43
C MET A 821 -8.67 -17.14 -1.02
N GLU A 822 -7.83 -17.05 -2.06
CA GLU A 822 -7.16 -18.22 -2.65
C GLU A 822 -6.35 -18.99 -1.60
N ASN A 823 -5.54 -18.30 -0.80
CA ASN A 823 -4.74 -18.94 0.24
C ASN A 823 -5.60 -19.66 1.30
N ILE A 824 -6.72 -19.06 1.73
CA ILE A 824 -7.66 -19.68 2.66
C ILE A 824 -8.26 -20.96 2.05
N TRP A 825 -8.76 -20.88 0.80
CA TRP A 825 -9.33 -22.04 0.11
C TRP A 825 -8.32 -23.16 -0.09
N GLN A 826 -7.12 -22.84 -0.55
CA GLN A 826 -6.05 -23.82 -0.74
C GLN A 826 -5.67 -24.49 0.59
N ASN A 827 -5.55 -23.74 1.69
CA ASN A 827 -5.24 -24.31 3.00
C ASN A 827 -6.36 -25.22 3.54
N GLN A 828 -7.62 -24.98 3.17
CA GLN A 828 -8.76 -25.85 3.48
C GLN A 828 -8.97 -27.01 2.48
N GLY A 829 -8.04 -27.21 1.54
CA GLY A 829 -8.11 -28.31 0.56
C GLY A 829 -9.02 -28.05 -0.65
N LEU A 830 -9.48 -26.80 -0.85
CA LEU A 830 -10.24 -26.38 -2.01
C LEU A 830 -9.31 -25.80 -3.08
N ASP A 831 -9.04 -26.57 -4.14
CA ASP A 831 -8.24 -26.09 -5.27
C ASP A 831 -9.07 -25.16 -6.18
N LEU A 832 -9.23 -23.91 -5.75
CA LEU A 832 -9.90 -22.83 -6.50
C LEU A 832 -8.82 -21.88 -7.00
N ARG A 833 -8.53 -21.96 -8.31
CA ARG A 833 -7.35 -21.33 -8.92
C ARG A 833 -7.65 -19.89 -9.32
N MET A 834 -7.31 -18.96 -8.44
CA MET A 834 -7.43 -17.53 -8.72
C MET A 834 -6.22 -17.05 -9.54
N LEU A 835 -6.31 -15.84 -10.07
CA LEU A 835 -5.19 -15.19 -10.76
C LEU A 835 -5.10 -13.73 -10.31
N PRO A 836 -4.55 -13.48 -9.10
CA PRO A 836 -4.27 -12.13 -8.61
C PRO A 836 -2.99 -11.61 -9.28
N TYR A 837 -3.12 -11.11 -10.52
CA TYR A 837 -2.01 -10.52 -11.27
C TYR A 837 -1.44 -9.29 -10.55
N GLY A 838 -0.17 -8.98 -10.79
CA GLY A 838 0.50 -7.82 -10.20
C GLY A 838 -0.19 -6.51 -10.59
N CYS A 839 -0.48 -5.66 -9.61
CA CYS A 839 -0.96 -4.30 -9.80
C CYS A 839 -0.27 -3.39 -8.78
N LEU A 840 0.23 -2.24 -9.20
CA LEU A 840 0.92 -1.29 -8.33
C LEU A 840 0.59 0.14 -8.73
N SER A 841 -0.04 0.88 -7.83
CA SER A 841 -0.13 2.34 -7.88
C SER A 841 1.24 2.92 -7.54
N ILE A 842 1.70 3.85 -8.38
CA ILE A 842 3.02 4.50 -8.25
C ILE A 842 2.91 6.01 -8.01
N GLY A 843 1.68 6.55 -8.05
CA GLY A 843 1.37 7.97 -7.95
C GLY A 843 -0.13 8.23 -8.02
N ASP A 844 -0.52 9.51 -8.12
CA ASP A 844 -1.91 9.93 -8.27
C ASP A 844 -2.51 9.40 -9.58
N CYS A 845 -3.45 8.46 -9.48
CA CYS A 845 -4.13 7.86 -10.63
C CYS A 845 -3.18 7.27 -11.70
N VAL A 846 -1.99 6.84 -11.31
CA VAL A 846 -0.98 6.22 -12.21
C VAL A 846 -0.49 4.91 -11.61
N GLY A 847 -0.27 3.90 -12.46
CA GLY A 847 0.39 2.68 -12.03
C GLY A 847 0.61 1.64 -13.12
N LEU A 848 1.00 0.45 -12.66
CA LEU A 848 1.44 -0.67 -13.48
C LEU A 848 0.52 -1.87 -13.26
N ILE A 849 0.27 -2.63 -14.32
CA ILE A 849 -0.51 -3.86 -14.30
C ILE A 849 0.26 -4.96 -15.06
N GLU A 850 0.43 -6.11 -14.43
CA GLU A 850 1.06 -7.29 -15.03
C GLU A 850 0.21 -7.83 -16.19
N VAL A 851 0.84 -8.10 -17.33
CA VAL A 851 0.15 -8.77 -18.44
C VAL A 851 0.13 -10.29 -18.22
N VAL A 852 -1.08 -10.84 -18.18
CA VAL A 852 -1.28 -12.29 -18.15
C VAL A 852 -1.18 -12.86 -19.56
N LYS A 853 -0.06 -13.52 -19.87
CA LYS A 853 0.17 -14.14 -21.18
C LYS A 853 -0.82 -15.23 -21.54
N ASN A 854 -1.01 -15.43 -22.85
CA ASN A 854 -1.90 -16.44 -23.44
C ASN A 854 -3.32 -16.39 -22.88
N SER A 855 -3.81 -15.18 -22.65
CA SER A 855 -5.15 -14.90 -22.16
C SER A 855 -5.92 -14.03 -23.16
N PHE A 856 -7.23 -14.26 -23.23
CA PHE A 856 -8.11 -13.54 -24.14
C PHE A 856 -9.39 -13.17 -23.39
N THR A 857 -9.89 -11.97 -23.63
CA THR A 857 -11.23 -11.59 -23.17
C THR A 857 -12.28 -12.48 -23.83
N ILE A 858 -13.41 -12.71 -23.15
CA ILE A 858 -14.53 -13.46 -23.74
C ILE A 858 -14.98 -12.80 -25.06
N MET A 859 -14.97 -11.47 -25.13
CA MET A 859 -15.29 -10.72 -26.35
C MET A 859 -14.34 -11.07 -27.50
N GLN A 860 -13.02 -11.10 -27.28
CA GLN A 860 -12.05 -11.51 -28.30
C GLN A 860 -12.28 -12.94 -28.79
N ILE A 861 -12.67 -13.87 -27.91
CA ILE A 861 -12.99 -15.25 -28.27
C ILE A 861 -14.27 -15.31 -29.11
N GLN A 862 -15.32 -14.61 -28.68
CA GLN A 862 -16.62 -14.55 -29.39
C GLN A 862 -16.49 -13.90 -30.78
N CYS A 863 -15.73 -12.81 -30.90
CA CYS A 863 -15.50 -12.13 -32.19
C CYS A 863 -14.78 -13.05 -33.21
N LYS A 864 -13.90 -13.96 -32.76
CA LYS A 864 -13.26 -14.94 -33.65
C LYS A 864 -14.21 -16.04 -34.15
N GLY A 865 -15.28 -16.34 -33.41
CA GLY A 865 -16.27 -17.38 -33.76
C GLY A 865 -17.40 -16.92 -34.68
N GLY A 866 -17.52 -15.63 -34.95
CA GLY A 866 -18.57 -15.04 -35.81
C GLY A 866 -19.94 -14.87 -35.14
N LEU A 867 -20.80 -14.05 -35.75
CA LEU A 867 -22.19 -13.83 -35.33
C LEU A 867 -23.12 -14.88 -35.94
N LYS A 868 -24.16 -15.32 -35.22
CA LYS A 868 -25.29 -16.10 -35.78
C LYS A 868 -26.53 -15.20 -35.89
N GLY A 869 -27.25 -15.29 -37.02
CA GLY A 869 -28.58 -14.69 -37.18
C GLY A 869 -28.65 -13.21 -36.79
N ALA A 870 -29.69 -12.81 -36.05
CA ALA A 870 -29.97 -11.43 -35.62
C ALA A 870 -28.96 -10.86 -34.61
N LEU A 871 -27.69 -10.75 -35.01
CA LEU A 871 -26.59 -10.11 -34.27
C LEU A 871 -26.28 -10.74 -32.89
N GLN A 872 -26.52 -12.03 -32.70
CA GLN A 872 -26.26 -12.72 -31.43
C GLN A 872 -25.03 -13.66 -31.53
N PHE A 873 -24.12 -13.59 -30.55
CA PHE A 873 -23.02 -14.54 -30.46
C PHE A 873 -23.51 -15.94 -30.06
N ASN A 874 -22.91 -16.97 -30.67
CA ASN A 874 -23.19 -18.37 -30.33
C ASN A 874 -22.59 -18.70 -28.95
N SER A 875 -23.43 -19.07 -27.98
CA SER A 875 -22.99 -19.40 -26.61
C SER A 875 -22.05 -20.61 -26.53
N ASN A 876 -21.94 -21.43 -27.61
CA ASN A 876 -20.98 -22.53 -27.67
C ASN A 876 -19.56 -22.10 -28.06
N THR A 877 -19.35 -20.85 -28.49
CA THR A 877 -18.07 -20.39 -29.04
C THR A 877 -16.93 -20.51 -28.03
N LEU A 878 -17.19 -20.15 -26.77
CA LEU A 878 -16.20 -20.25 -25.70
C LEU A 878 -15.78 -21.70 -25.46
N HIS A 879 -16.75 -22.61 -25.37
CA HIS A 879 -16.51 -24.04 -25.20
C HIS A 879 -15.73 -24.65 -26.36
N HIS A 880 -16.11 -24.33 -27.60
CA HIS A 880 -15.37 -24.77 -28.79
C HIS A 880 -13.93 -24.25 -28.77
N TRP A 881 -13.71 -22.98 -28.43
CA TRP A 881 -12.36 -22.42 -28.34
C TRP A 881 -11.50 -23.15 -27.30
N ILE A 882 -12.04 -23.47 -26.12
CA ILE A 882 -11.31 -24.25 -25.10
C ILE A 882 -10.99 -25.66 -25.63
N LYS A 883 -11.94 -26.30 -26.31
CA LYS A 883 -11.76 -27.63 -26.91
C LYS A 883 -10.73 -27.64 -28.04
N ASP A 884 -10.66 -26.58 -28.83
CA ASP A 884 -9.67 -26.45 -29.91
C ASP A 884 -8.26 -26.29 -29.35
N LYS A 885 -8.12 -25.56 -28.24
CA LYS A 885 -6.84 -25.34 -27.55
C LYS A 885 -6.37 -26.52 -26.71
N ASN A 886 -7.28 -27.38 -26.27
CA ASN A 886 -7.00 -28.49 -25.37
C ASN A 886 -7.59 -29.79 -25.91
N ARG A 887 -6.73 -30.71 -26.37
CA ARG A 887 -7.14 -31.99 -26.98
C ARG A 887 -6.82 -33.19 -26.07
N GLY A 888 -7.60 -34.26 -26.20
CA GLY A 888 -7.44 -35.48 -25.39
C GLY A 888 -7.61 -35.19 -23.90
N GLU A 889 -6.78 -35.78 -23.04
CA GLU A 889 -6.83 -35.58 -21.58
C GLU A 889 -6.64 -34.12 -21.14
N ALA A 890 -6.02 -33.28 -21.98
CA ALA A 890 -5.87 -31.86 -21.67
C ALA A 890 -7.21 -31.12 -21.65
N TYR A 891 -8.21 -31.60 -22.42
CA TYR A 891 -9.55 -31.04 -22.44
C TYR A 891 -10.21 -31.15 -21.06
N ASP A 892 -10.23 -32.33 -20.46
CA ASP A 892 -10.85 -32.53 -19.15
C ASP A 892 -10.16 -31.71 -18.06
N ARG A 893 -8.83 -31.59 -18.12
CA ARG A 893 -8.07 -30.71 -17.22
C ARG A 893 -8.43 -29.22 -17.41
N ALA A 894 -8.62 -28.79 -18.65
CA ALA A 894 -8.97 -27.40 -18.96
C ALA A 894 -10.40 -27.07 -18.50
N ILE A 895 -11.36 -27.98 -18.68
CA ILE A 895 -12.72 -27.82 -18.15
C ILE A 895 -12.72 -27.82 -16.63
N ASP A 896 -11.98 -28.72 -15.98
CA ASP A 896 -11.86 -28.74 -14.51
C ASP A 896 -11.26 -27.43 -13.98
N LEU A 897 -10.20 -26.92 -14.61
CA LEU A 897 -9.58 -25.64 -14.27
C LEU A 897 -10.53 -24.46 -14.50
N PHE A 898 -11.28 -24.46 -15.60
CA PHE A 898 -12.32 -23.45 -15.88
C PHE A 898 -13.37 -23.46 -14.77
N THR A 899 -13.92 -24.63 -14.43
CA THR A 899 -14.96 -24.76 -13.42
C THR A 899 -14.47 -24.32 -12.02
N ARG A 900 -13.25 -24.69 -11.63
CA ARG A 900 -12.64 -24.30 -10.35
C ARG A 900 -12.37 -22.79 -10.24
N SER A 901 -11.76 -22.22 -11.27
CA SER A 901 -11.47 -20.78 -11.31
C SER A 901 -12.76 -19.96 -11.39
N CYS A 902 -13.73 -20.41 -12.20
CA CYS A 902 -15.07 -19.82 -12.25
C CYS A 902 -15.74 -19.83 -10.87
N ALA A 903 -15.75 -20.96 -10.15
CA ALA A 903 -16.34 -21.05 -8.81
C ALA A 903 -15.70 -20.05 -7.82
N GLY A 904 -14.37 -19.94 -7.81
CA GLY A 904 -13.65 -18.97 -6.99
C GLY A 904 -14.02 -17.51 -7.32
N TYR A 905 -14.01 -17.12 -8.60
CA TYR A 905 -14.39 -15.77 -9.02
C TYR A 905 -15.88 -15.47 -8.80
N CYS A 906 -16.78 -16.46 -8.92
CA CYS A 906 -18.21 -16.30 -8.59
C CYS A 906 -18.37 -15.85 -7.13
N VAL A 907 -17.72 -16.57 -6.20
CA VAL A 907 -17.82 -16.30 -4.77
C VAL A 907 -17.12 -14.99 -4.41
N ALA A 908 -15.90 -14.76 -4.89
CA ALA A 908 -15.15 -13.55 -4.61
C ALA A 908 -15.87 -12.28 -5.08
N THR A 909 -16.37 -12.25 -6.32
CA THR A 909 -17.09 -11.09 -6.87
C THR A 909 -18.44 -10.84 -6.20
N PHE A 910 -19.13 -11.90 -5.79
CA PHE A 910 -20.34 -11.77 -4.98
C PHE A 910 -20.06 -11.12 -3.63
N ILE A 911 -19.08 -11.65 -2.87
CA ILE A 911 -18.76 -11.16 -1.52
C ILE A 911 -18.29 -9.72 -1.57
N LEU A 912 -17.40 -9.39 -2.51
CA LEU A 912 -16.79 -8.07 -2.65
C LEU A 912 -17.68 -7.06 -3.39
N GLY A 913 -18.80 -7.50 -3.96
CA GLY A 913 -19.72 -6.60 -4.67
C GLY A 913 -19.10 -5.95 -5.89
N ILE A 914 -18.19 -6.65 -6.57
CA ILE A 914 -17.50 -6.16 -7.77
C ILE A 914 -18.51 -6.03 -8.90
N GLY A 915 -18.70 -4.80 -9.41
CA GLY A 915 -19.66 -4.48 -10.47
C GLY A 915 -19.10 -4.59 -11.90
N ASP A 916 -19.94 -4.24 -12.87
CA ASP A 916 -19.68 -4.09 -14.31
C ASP A 916 -19.03 -5.32 -14.95
N ARG A 917 -19.40 -6.55 -14.55
CA ARG A 917 -18.83 -7.77 -15.15
C ARG A 917 -19.41 -8.03 -16.55
N HIS A 918 -18.58 -7.90 -17.57
CA HIS A 918 -18.95 -8.12 -18.97
C HIS A 918 -17.87 -8.87 -19.76
N ASN A 919 -18.20 -9.28 -20.99
CA ASN A 919 -17.33 -10.09 -21.84
C ASN A 919 -15.95 -9.45 -22.17
N SER A 920 -15.76 -8.15 -21.90
CA SER A 920 -14.49 -7.44 -22.13
C SER A 920 -13.58 -7.36 -20.90
N ASN A 921 -14.09 -7.65 -19.69
CA ASN A 921 -13.31 -7.66 -18.45
C ASN A 921 -13.32 -9.01 -17.72
N ILE A 922 -13.80 -10.05 -18.40
CA ILE A 922 -13.60 -11.45 -18.05
C ILE A 922 -12.67 -12.05 -19.09
N MET A 923 -11.60 -12.72 -18.64
CA MET A 923 -10.58 -13.32 -19.47
C MET A 923 -10.45 -14.82 -19.21
N VAL A 924 -10.03 -15.56 -20.24
CA VAL A 924 -9.77 -16.99 -20.17
C VAL A 924 -8.41 -17.26 -20.80
N LYS A 925 -7.59 -18.05 -20.10
CA LYS A 925 -6.31 -18.54 -20.59
C LYS A 925 -6.49 -19.74 -21.49
N GLU A 926 -5.52 -20.00 -22.38
CA GLU A 926 -5.58 -21.16 -23.28
C GLU A 926 -5.71 -22.50 -22.56
N ASN A 927 -5.23 -22.62 -21.33
CA ASN A 927 -5.37 -23.82 -20.49
C ASN A 927 -6.74 -23.93 -19.78
N GLY A 928 -7.68 -23.03 -20.05
CA GLY A 928 -9.02 -23.01 -19.47
C GLY A 928 -9.18 -22.18 -18.19
N GLN A 929 -8.11 -21.61 -17.61
CA GLN A 929 -8.24 -20.80 -16.39
C GLN A 929 -8.98 -19.49 -16.67
N LEU A 930 -10.09 -19.26 -15.97
CA LEU A 930 -10.87 -18.03 -16.01
C LEU A 930 -10.36 -17.04 -14.95
N PHE A 931 -10.33 -15.75 -15.28
CA PHE A 931 -10.04 -14.70 -14.32
C PHE A 931 -10.69 -13.36 -14.74
N HIS A 932 -10.88 -12.47 -13.77
CA HIS A 932 -11.45 -11.15 -14.00
C HIS A 932 -10.36 -10.07 -14.00
N ILE A 933 -10.60 -8.99 -14.72
CA ILE A 933 -9.76 -7.78 -14.74
C ILE A 933 -10.60 -6.54 -14.48
N ASP A 934 -9.97 -5.37 -14.28
CA ASP A 934 -10.63 -4.07 -14.14
C ASP A 934 -11.61 -4.05 -12.95
N PHE A 935 -11.08 -4.00 -11.73
CA PHE A 935 -11.82 -4.11 -10.47
C PHE A 935 -12.19 -2.77 -9.85
N GLY A 936 -12.07 -1.66 -10.60
CA GLY A 936 -12.16 -0.30 -10.08
C GLY A 936 -13.51 0.15 -9.49
N HIS A 937 -14.41 -0.78 -9.16
CA HIS A 937 -15.60 -0.58 -8.34
C HIS A 937 -15.88 -1.81 -7.43
N PHE A 938 -16.03 -1.63 -6.12
CA PHE A 938 -16.38 -2.67 -5.12
C PHE A 938 -17.41 -2.21 -4.07
N LEU A 939 -17.86 -3.12 -3.20
CA LEU A 939 -18.81 -2.86 -2.09
C LEU A 939 -20.16 -2.21 -2.51
N ASP A 940 -20.70 -2.58 -3.70
CA ASP A 940 -21.98 -2.08 -4.25
C ASP A 940 -22.01 -0.59 -4.64
N HIS A 941 -20.84 0.04 -4.82
CA HIS A 941 -20.69 1.34 -5.45
C HIS A 941 -21.00 1.28 -6.96
N LYS A 942 -22.30 1.21 -7.28
CA LYS A 942 -22.78 1.12 -8.65
C LYS A 942 -22.86 2.48 -9.33
N LYS A 943 -22.41 2.56 -10.57
CA LYS A 943 -22.68 3.71 -11.46
C LYS A 943 -24.20 3.91 -11.59
N LYS A 944 -24.70 5.07 -11.13
CA LYS A 944 -26.08 5.53 -11.38
C LYS A 944 -26.13 6.16 -12.78
N LYS A 945 -27.08 5.74 -13.62
CA LYS A 945 -27.37 6.41 -14.91
C LYS A 945 -28.86 6.77 -14.94
N PHE A 946 -29.18 8.05 -15.15
CA PHE A 946 -30.57 8.56 -15.15
C PHE A 946 -31.39 8.22 -13.89
N GLY A 947 -30.75 8.14 -12.71
CA GLY A 947 -31.44 7.83 -11.45
C GLY A 947 -31.72 6.34 -11.20
N TYR A 948 -31.47 5.46 -12.17
CA TYR A 948 -31.62 4.00 -12.02
C TYR A 948 -30.27 3.32 -11.75
N LYS A 949 -30.28 2.35 -10.83
CA LYS A 949 -29.12 1.47 -10.57
C LYS A 949 -28.91 0.57 -11.79
N ARG A 950 -27.74 0.67 -12.43
CA ARG A 950 -27.43 -0.05 -13.68
C ARG A 950 -27.33 -1.56 -13.48
N GLU A 951 -26.93 -2.03 -12.30
CA GLU A 951 -26.64 -3.45 -12.05
C GLU A 951 -27.38 -3.98 -10.84
N ARG A 952 -27.94 -5.19 -10.97
CA ARG A 952 -28.72 -5.84 -9.90
C ARG A 952 -27.98 -7.01 -9.23
N VAL A 953 -26.96 -7.59 -9.88
CA VAL A 953 -26.27 -8.81 -9.40
C VAL A 953 -24.76 -8.72 -9.69
N PRO A 954 -23.85 -8.96 -8.72
CA PRO A 954 -22.38 -8.78 -8.89
C PRO A 954 -21.71 -9.78 -9.85
N PHE A 955 -22.28 -10.97 -10.02
CA PHE A 955 -21.81 -11.96 -10.99
C PHE A 955 -22.97 -12.72 -11.60
N VAL A 956 -23.00 -12.79 -12.93
CA VAL A 956 -24.02 -13.51 -13.68
C VAL A 956 -23.37 -14.67 -14.42
N LEU A 957 -23.72 -15.88 -14.01
CA LEU A 957 -23.29 -17.10 -14.67
C LEU A 957 -24.03 -17.25 -16.00
N THR A 958 -23.40 -16.77 -17.07
CA THR A 958 -24.01 -16.78 -18.41
C THR A 958 -24.09 -18.19 -19.00
N GLN A 959 -24.96 -18.37 -20.01
CA GLN A 959 -25.09 -19.63 -20.73
C GLN A 959 -23.75 -20.11 -21.32
N ASP A 960 -22.89 -19.17 -21.76
CA ASP A 960 -21.57 -19.45 -22.29
C ASP A 960 -20.68 -20.20 -21.27
N PHE A 961 -20.76 -19.82 -19.99
CA PHE A 961 -20.00 -20.48 -18.92
C PHE A 961 -20.62 -21.81 -18.52
N LEU A 962 -21.96 -21.87 -18.47
CA LEU A 962 -22.69 -23.10 -18.16
C LEU A 962 -22.39 -24.22 -19.16
N ILE A 963 -22.34 -23.90 -20.46
CA ILE A 963 -22.00 -24.85 -21.52
C ILE A 963 -20.56 -25.40 -21.34
N VAL A 964 -19.61 -24.55 -20.93
CA VAL A 964 -18.24 -25.01 -20.66
C VAL A 964 -18.23 -25.97 -19.46
N ILE A 965 -18.87 -25.60 -18.36
CA ILE A 965 -18.95 -26.41 -17.14
C ILE A 965 -19.61 -27.76 -17.44
N SER A 966 -20.70 -27.77 -18.22
CA SER A 966 -21.46 -28.98 -18.60
C SER A 966 -20.84 -29.77 -19.76
N LYS A 967 -19.60 -29.46 -20.18
CA LYS A 967 -18.89 -30.11 -21.29
C LYS A 967 -19.65 -30.08 -22.63
N GLY A 968 -20.46 -29.05 -22.87
CA GLY A 968 -21.20 -28.86 -24.12
C GLY A 968 -22.66 -29.34 -24.09
N ILE A 969 -23.15 -29.81 -22.93
CA ILE A 969 -24.54 -30.28 -22.79
C ILE A 969 -25.50 -29.07 -22.72
N GLN A 970 -26.57 -29.10 -23.53
CA GLN A 970 -27.55 -28.01 -23.64
C GLN A 970 -28.39 -27.81 -22.35
N GLU A 971 -28.88 -28.89 -21.72
CA GLU A 971 -29.52 -28.83 -20.39
C GLU A 971 -28.46 -28.78 -19.27
N SER A 972 -27.62 -27.74 -19.31
CA SER A 972 -26.42 -27.61 -18.46
C SER A 972 -26.69 -27.68 -16.95
N THR A 973 -27.87 -27.23 -16.49
CA THR A 973 -28.22 -27.12 -15.06
C THR A 973 -28.58 -28.44 -14.38
N LYS A 974 -28.87 -29.50 -15.13
CA LYS A 974 -29.20 -30.83 -14.59
C LYS A 974 -28.01 -31.80 -14.64
N THR A 975 -26.80 -31.27 -14.84
CA THR A 975 -25.59 -32.07 -14.99
C THR A 975 -24.86 -32.24 -13.66
N LYS A 976 -24.21 -33.39 -13.46
CA LYS A 976 -23.37 -33.64 -12.27
C LYS A 976 -22.20 -32.65 -12.20
N GLU A 977 -21.72 -32.18 -13.35
CA GLU A 977 -20.68 -31.17 -13.45
C GLU A 977 -21.14 -29.83 -12.84
N PHE A 978 -22.39 -29.45 -13.07
CA PHE A 978 -22.98 -28.24 -12.49
C PHE A 978 -23.25 -28.40 -10.99
N GLU A 979 -23.75 -29.56 -10.54
CA GLU A 979 -23.89 -29.86 -9.11
C GLU A 979 -22.54 -29.74 -8.38
N ARG A 980 -21.47 -30.31 -8.95
CA ARG A 980 -20.10 -30.20 -8.42
C ARG A 980 -19.63 -28.74 -8.38
N PHE A 981 -19.97 -27.94 -9.38
CA PHE A 981 -19.66 -26.51 -9.40
C PHE A 981 -20.37 -25.76 -8.26
N GLN A 982 -21.65 -26.05 -8.03
CA GLN A 982 -22.41 -25.46 -6.93
C GLN A 982 -21.81 -25.83 -5.57
N GLU A 983 -21.47 -27.11 -5.34
CA GLU A 983 -20.81 -27.55 -4.12
C GLU A 983 -19.48 -26.82 -3.85
N MET A 984 -18.68 -26.59 -4.90
CA MET A 984 -17.45 -25.80 -4.78
C MET A 984 -17.73 -24.37 -4.35
N CYS A 985 -18.75 -23.72 -4.93
CA CYS A 985 -19.14 -22.37 -4.54
C CYS A 985 -19.64 -22.31 -3.10
N TYR A 986 -20.44 -23.28 -2.67
CA TYR A 986 -20.97 -23.35 -1.30
C TYR A 986 -19.86 -23.51 -0.26
N LYS A 987 -18.93 -24.44 -0.49
CA LYS A 987 -17.77 -24.66 0.39
C LYS A 987 -16.87 -23.42 0.44
N ALA A 988 -16.62 -22.80 -0.72
CA ALA A 988 -15.82 -21.59 -0.82
C ALA A 988 -16.44 -20.39 -0.06
N TYR A 989 -17.75 -20.18 -0.20
CA TYR A 989 -18.48 -19.12 0.49
C TYR A 989 -18.40 -19.30 2.02
N LEU A 990 -18.65 -20.51 2.51
CA LEU A 990 -18.57 -20.81 3.94
C LEU A 990 -17.14 -20.67 4.48
N ALA A 991 -16.13 -21.07 3.71
CA ALA A 991 -14.74 -20.88 4.07
C ALA A 991 -14.40 -19.39 4.27
N ILE A 992 -14.81 -18.51 3.37
CA ILE A 992 -14.58 -17.06 3.53
C ILE A 992 -15.39 -16.50 4.72
N ARG A 993 -16.63 -16.94 4.90
CA ARG A 993 -17.48 -16.51 6.01
C ARG A 993 -16.87 -16.80 7.38
N GLN A 994 -16.19 -17.93 7.55
CA GLN A 994 -15.49 -18.27 8.80
C GLN A 994 -14.30 -17.34 9.09
N HIS A 995 -13.79 -16.65 8.08
CA HIS A 995 -12.67 -15.72 8.15
C HIS A 995 -13.12 -14.25 7.99
N ALA A 996 -14.42 -13.97 8.16
CA ALA A 996 -15.00 -12.65 7.89
C ALA A 996 -14.32 -11.50 8.65
N SER A 997 -13.93 -11.72 9.92
CA SER A 997 -13.25 -10.72 10.75
C SER A 997 -11.96 -10.22 10.10
N LEU A 998 -11.16 -11.11 9.50
CA LEU A 998 -9.94 -10.71 8.79
C LEU A 998 -10.28 -9.78 7.61
N PHE A 999 -11.26 -10.12 6.79
CA PHE A 999 -11.62 -9.29 5.64
C PHE A 999 -12.14 -7.93 6.08
N ILE A 1000 -13.02 -7.90 7.09
CA ILE A 1000 -13.52 -6.65 7.67
C ILE A 1000 -12.35 -5.80 8.17
N ASN A 1001 -11.44 -6.36 8.96
CA ASN A 1001 -10.26 -5.66 9.45
C ASN A 1001 -9.41 -5.10 8.30
N LEU A 1002 -9.13 -5.89 7.26
CA LEU A 1002 -8.34 -5.44 6.11
C LEU A 1002 -8.98 -4.28 5.34
N PHE A 1003 -10.32 -4.19 5.30
CA PHE A 1003 -11.02 -3.03 4.74
C PHE A 1003 -11.03 -1.84 5.73
N SER A 1004 -11.23 -2.07 7.03
CA SER A 1004 -11.20 -1.03 8.06
C SER A 1004 -9.87 -0.28 8.09
N LEU A 1005 -8.75 -1.00 7.98
CA LEU A 1005 -7.40 -0.43 7.95
C LEU A 1005 -7.14 0.42 6.70
N MET A 1006 -8.00 0.34 5.68
CA MET A 1006 -7.88 1.07 4.41
C MET A 1006 -8.76 2.32 4.34
N LEU A 1007 -9.59 2.63 5.35
CA LEU A 1007 -10.46 3.82 5.37
C LEU A 1007 -9.66 5.14 5.17
N GLY A 1008 -8.44 5.20 5.71
CA GLY A 1008 -7.55 6.36 5.61
C GLY A 1008 -6.90 6.54 4.24
N CYS A 1009 -7.12 5.60 3.31
CA CYS A 1009 -6.58 5.67 1.94
C CYS A 1009 -7.21 6.81 1.13
N GLY A 1010 -8.46 7.19 1.45
CA GLY A 1010 -9.21 8.16 0.65
C GLY A 1010 -9.63 7.58 -0.70
N MET A 1011 -9.97 6.30 -0.74
CA MET A 1011 -10.63 5.70 -1.89
C MET A 1011 -12.11 6.13 -1.89
N PRO A 1012 -12.67 6.59 -3.02
CA PRO A 1012 -14.04 7.11 -3.05
C PRO A 1012 -15.12 6.11 -2.59
N GLU A 1013 -14.83 4.81 -2.69
CA GLU A 1013 -15.77 3.71 -2.40
C GLU A 1013 -15.53 3.05 -1.03
N LEU A 1014 -14.61 3.61 -0.25
CA LEU A 1014 -14.27 3.16 1.09
C LEU A 1014 -13.94 4.37 1.95
N GLN A 1015 -15.00 5.00 2.47
CA GLN A 1015 -14.92 6.22 3.27
C GLN A 1015 -15.40 6.03 4.70
N SER A 1016 -16.32 5.08 4.93
CA SER A 1016 -16.86 4.81 6.27
C SER A 1016 -17.02 3.30 6.53
N PHE A 1017 -17.31 2.97 7.79
CA PHE A 1017 -17.65 1.61 8.19
C PHE A 1017 -18.95 1.11 7.54
N ASP A 1018 -19.85 2.00 7.12
CA ASP A 1018 -21.08 1.64 6.41
C ASP A 1018 -20.79 1.04 5.03
N ASP A 1019 -19.73 1.51 4.35
CA ASP A 1019 -19.29 0.91 3.08
C ASP A 1019 -18.85 -0.54 3.31
N ILE A 1020 -18.13 -0.80 4.40
CA ILE A 1020 -17.65 -2.14 4.79
C ILE A 1020 -18.80 -3.04 5.24
N ALA A 1021 -19.89 -2.48 5.77
CA ALA A 1021 -21.07 -3.23 6.18
C ALA A 1021 -21.70 -4.04 5.03
N TYR A 1022 -21.39 -3.70 3.78
CA TYR A 1022 -21.71 -4.54 2.62
C TYR A 1022 -21.20 -5.98 2.78
N LEU A 1023 -19.97 -6.18 3.28
CA LEU A 1023 -19.39 -7.51 3.50
C LEU A 1023 -20.19 -8.30 4.55
N ARG A 1024 -20.65 -7.63 5.62
CA ARG A 1024 -21.47 -8.26 6.66
C ARG A 1024 -22.77 -8.80 6.08
N LYS A 1025 -23.37 -8.01 5.18
CA LYS A 1025 -24.61 -8.36 4.49
C LYS A 1025 -24.41 -9.52 3.52
N THR A 1026 -23.38 -9.48 2.66
CA THR A 1026 -23.14 -10.55 1.66
C THR A 1026 -22.71 -11.86 2.30
N LEU A 1027 -22.00 -11.81 3.43
CA LEU A 1027 -21.64 -12.99 4.23
C LEU A 1027 -22.73 -13.43 5.21
N ALA A 1028 -23.82 -12.66 5.33
CA ALA A 1028 -24.92 -12.90 6.25
C ALA A 1028 -24.45 -13.22 7.69
N LEU A 1029 -23.61 -12.35 8.26
CA LEU A 1029 -22.95 -12.59 9.55
C LEU A 1029 -23.92 -12.61 10.74
N GLU A 1030 -25.08 -11.96 10.61
CA GLU A 1030 -26.15 -11.98 11.63
C GLU A 1030 -26.95 -13.29 11.67
N LYS A 1031 -26.79 -14.14 10.65
CA LYS A 1031 -27.54 -15.39 10.51
C LYS A 1031 -26.72 -16.60 10.98
N SER A 1032 -27.38 -17.73 11.19
CA SER A 1032 -26.68 -19.01 11.37
C SER A 1032 -25.96 -19.43 10.08
N GLN A 1033 -25.02 -20.37 10.19
CA GLN A 1033 -24.29 -20.90 9.03
C GLN A 1033 -25.23 -21.49 7.97
N GLN A 1034 -26.30 -22.18 8.41
CA GLN A 1034 -27.30 -22.80 7.54
C GLN A 1034 -28.11 -21.75 6.77
N GLU A 1035 -28.62 -20.75 7.47
CA GLU A 1035 -29.39 -19.66 6.85
C GLU A 1035 -28.52 -18.79 5.92
N ALA A 1036 -27.24 -18.62 6.25
CA ALA A 1036 -26.29 -17.92 5.37
C ALA A 1036 -26.05 -18.69 4.07
N LEU A 1037 -25.99 -20.02 4.12
CA LEU A 1037 -25.88 -20.86 2.93
C LEU A 1037 -27.17 -20.83 2.09
N GLU A 1038 -28.34 -20.86 2.72
CA GLU A 1038 -29.63 -20.70 2.04
C GLU A 1038 -29.75 -19.34 1.36
N TYR A 1039 -29.30 -18.27 2.03
CA TYR A 1039 -29.20 -16.93 1.46
C TYR A 1039 -28.32 -16.92 0.21
N PHE A 1040 -27.09 -17.45 0.29
CA PHE A 1040 -26.18 -17.51 -0.85
C PHE A 1040 -26.74 -18.35 -2.00
N THR A 1041 -27.36 -19.50 -1.69
CA THR A 1041 -28.02 -20.38 -2.67
C THR A 1041 -29.13 -19.64 -3.41
N LYS A 1042 -29.95 -18.88 -2.69
CA LYS A 1042 -30.99 -18.04 -3.30
C LYS A 1042 -30.38 -16.99 -4.22
N GLN A 1043 -29.33 -16.27 -3.79
CA GLN A 1043 -28.66 -15.27 -4.63
C GLN A 1043 -28.08 -15.90 -5.91
N MET A 1044 -27.48 -17.08 -5.81
CA MET A 1044 -26.96 -17.82 -6.96
C MET A 1044 -28.07 -18.25 -7.94
N ASN A 1045 -29.21 -18.71 -7.42
CA ASN A 1045 -30.36 -19.09 -8.24
C ASN A 1045 -31.01 -17.87 -8.92
N ASP A 1046 -31.14 -16.74 -8.22
CA ASP A 1046 -31.66 -15.49 -8.79
C ASP A 1046 -30.73 -14.96 -9.90
N ALA A 1047 -29.41 -15.05 -9.69
CA ALA A 1047 -28.39 -14.68 -10.67
C ALA A 1047 -28.48 -15.52 -11.96
N HIS A 1048 -28.79 -16.82 -11.83
CA HIS A 1048 -28.97 -17.73 -12.96
C HIS A 1048 -30.15 -17.30 -13.87
N HIS A 1049 -31.29 -16.93 -13.28
CA HIS A 1049 -32.48 -16.53 -14.04
C HIS A 1049 -32.37 -15.11 -14.65
N GLY A 1050 -31.40 -14.29 -14.20
CA GLY A 1050 -31.10 -12.96 -14.73
C GLY A 1050 -30.22 -12.92 -15.99
N GLY A 1051 -29.85 -14.07 -16.58
CA GLY A 1051 -28.92 -14.15 -17.72
C GLY A 1051 -29.37 -13.42 -18.99
N TRP A 1052 -30.67 -13.24 -19.21
CA TRP A 1052 -31.21 -12.64 -20.45
C TRP A 1052 -30.97 -11.13 -20.56
N SER A 1053 -31.11 -10.38 -19.45
CA SER A 1053 -30.79 -8.94 -19.42
C SER A 1053 -29.29 -8.68 -19.59
N THR A 1054 -28.46 -9.53 -18.98
CA THR A 1054 -26.99 -9.42 -19.05
C THR A 1054 -26.47 -9.69 -20.47
N LYS A 1055 -27.08 -10.64 -21.20
CA LYS A 1055 -26.72 -10.92 -22.59
C LYS A 1055 -27.04 -9.74 -23.52
N MET A 1056 -28.14 -9.02 -23.26
CA MET A 1056 -28.45 -7.77 -23.96
C MET A 1056 -27.43 -6.67 -23.65
N ASP A 1057 -27.02 -6.52 -22.38
CA ASP A 1057 -25.97 -5.58 -21.99
C ASP A 1057 -24.62 -5.90 -22.66
N TRP A 1058 -24.25 -7.18 -22.79
CA TRP A 1058 -23.06 -7.62 -23.53
C TRP A 1058 -23.14 -7.25 -25.01
N ILE A 1059 -24.31 -7.35 -25.64
CA ILE A 1059 -24.53 -6.94 -27.03
C ILE A 1059 -24.33 -5.43 -27.17
N PHE A 1060 -24.97 -4.62 -26.31
CA PHE A 1060 -24.79 -3.16 -26.33
C PHE A 1060 -23.35 -2.73 -26.08
N HIS A 1061 -22.66 -3.38 -25.14
CA HIS A 1061 -21.24 -3.15 -24.88
C HIS A 1061 -20.40 -3.49 -26.12
N THR A 1062 -20.67 -4.63 -26.77
CA THR A 1062 -19.93 -5.03 -27.98
C THR A 1062 -20.17 -4.05 -29.13
N ILE A 1063 -21.41 -3.62 -29.38
CA ILE A 1063 -21.73 -2.64 -30.44
C ILE A 1063 -20.97 -1.32 -30.22
N ARG A 1064 -20.84 -0.87 -28.96
CA ARG A 1064 -20.09 0.34 -28.63
C ARG A 1064 -18.58 0.22 -28.89
N HIS A 1065 -18.04 -0.99 -28.83
CA HIS A 1065 -16.61 -1.26 -28.96
C HIS A 1065 -16.22 -1.92 -30.30
N MET A 1066 -17.17 -2.17 -31.20
CA MET A 1066 -16.84 -2.53 -32.58
C MET A 1066 -16.20 -1.31 -33.26
N PRO A 1067 -15.09 -1.49 -34.00
CA PRO A 1067 -14.54 -0.42 -34.81
C PRO A 1067 -15.60 0.00 -35.84
N ASN A 1068 -15.95 1.29 -35.87
CA ASN A 1068 -16.61 1.87 -37.04
C ASN A 1068 -15.62 1.73 -38.20
N GLU A 1069 -15.79 0.70 -39.04
CA GLU A 1069 -15.16 0.66 -40.34
C GLU A 1069 -15.87 1.68 -41.24
N HIS A 1070 -15.42 2.94 -41.16
CA HIS A 1070 -15.51 3.92 -42.24
C HIS A 1070 -14.16 4.61 -42.42
#